data_AF-A0A7U2R303-F1
#
_entry.id   AF-A0A7U2R303-F1
#
_cell.length_a   1.000
_cell.length_b   1.000
_cell.length_c   1.000
_cell.angle_alpha   90.00
_cell.angle_beta   90.00
_cell.angle_gamma   90.00
#
_symmetry.space_group_name_H-M   'P 1'
#
loop_
_entity.id
_entity.type
_entity.pdbx_description
1 polymer ?
#
loop_
_entity_poly.entity_id
_entity_poly.type
_entity_poly.pdbx_seq_one_letter_code
_entity_poly.pdbx_strand_id
1 'polypeptide(L)'
;MRLINVQTFALEEFFNEQVPPYAILSHTWGNDEDEVSFRDITERNTGDASWPVKFKGCCERAEKDGFTHAWIDTCCIDKTNSVELGEAINSMFRWYSNASVCYVYFSDVTTDDRKQLPSQISSSRWFQRGWTLQELLAPRRLLFFNSQWVDIGSKAQWTGLIETITGISRAFLLGRRPLSEASIAQRMSWASKRTTKRKEDIAYCLLGIFNIMMPMIYGEGDHAFIRLQREIIRETRDDSIFAWGLKSAGPVSTEPQEMISAGIFAPSPASFIGSGHILSLERESKCRTAFGFDRGYIRGNFPLYTRQDGQLFAKLSCGPETKCVEGQIVGIPLYHEAPGEEYYIRPEGRYAQLLPDIEVVSFTPIIYIKTERQRASTTTATNQSCFFIEDPINAGLKLIEVEPQDCWWKEDSQIVMENDTAGKTIQRAWARFRHEREGSSDFLVLLESRVQGSQIKIRSHIMTSSQTTALRDLAEQRNRMRKAAFGKKVATDGVTTIHIKTEQDTTEQGMFVVKLTKATALPSVTVNGTFELELRAVASGLERVAKRRDEILLEIEHFNQQRGTTLTWDSIRSHLDAIDEEKCVLEKIGKSQMEWTKEGYTFARQANSLAEAALANGYVPVLEKKLIKDKTMGLVTQYSLLLAAAAGLPFSSADGQYRSRPDLTVPKLNITVPAPDANGSEYVFVAPYANTIPQPGAYIYRKDGDLVWSGVGYYSGFVANFHPTTYNGKTVLQGFQGTMDQNHGEGVGQHVLLDQNYEHLISTRTGNHHIPSIHEFTVVNDKTALVEIYLPTIANLTLWGGNSSQQWLGNGLFQEFDIATGELVFEWNSLDYLDPADSLNALGSSASNSGLSSAQTWDYVHINSIDKDNDGNYLVSSRHFSTIFKINGTDGSIIWQLGGNHSTFTQDFTFGFQHDARWRSQSGNIDVISFFDNSGNGEITFNNVSRALFVQLNHTDNTATVIRKATAPYGLEANSQGNTQLLANDNLFVSWGSAGAFTQFNADNEILYHAFIEDAVSYRGFLANWTGTPSEAPALAAYVDSANTTRLYVSWNGDTETKVWRFYQVQEGETQYLGEQSRTSFETSFLWESEYSPANDVKFYAEAIGDNGDVLVKTLPSLATSFTEITE
;
A
#
# COMPACT_ATOMS: atom_id res chain seq x y z
N MET A 1 4.31 26.94 -13.79
CA MET A 1 3.25 26.54 -14.76
C MET A 1 3.73 26.90 -16.16
N ARG A 2 3.55 26.03 -17.16
CA ARG A 2 3.90 26.34 -18.55
C ARG A 2 2.65 26.71 -19.34
N LEU A 3 2.76 27.65 -20.27
CA LEU A 3 1.71 28.06 -21.20
C LEU A 3 2.23 28.00 -22.63
N ILE A 4 1.34 27.75 -23.58
CA ILE A 4 1.62 27.80 -25.01
C ILE A 4 1.43 29.23 -25.50
N ASN A 5 2.44 29.81 -26.14
CA ASN A 5 2.30 31.03 -26.90
C ASN A 5 1.49 30.76 -28.17
N VAL A 6 0.34 31.43 -28.33
CA VAL A 6 -0.63 31.06 -29.38
C VAL A 6 -0.19 31.41 -30.80
N GLN A 7 0.84 32.26 -30.95
CA GLN A 7 1.38 32.65 -32.26
C GLN A 7 2.56 31.79 -32.68
N THR A 8 3.43 31.42 -31.73
CA THR A 8 4.65 30.65 -32.01
C THR A 8 4.51 29.16 -31.73
N PHE A 9 3.47 28.76 -30.99
CA PHE A 9 3.25 27.42 -30.42
C PHE A 9 4.33 26.94 -29.46
N ALA A 10 5.23 27.83 -29.02
CA ALA A 10 6.27 27.50 -28.06
C ALA A 10 5.72 27.44 -26.63
N LEU A 11 6.33 26.60 -25.78
CA LEU A 11 6.06 26.59 -24.34
C LEU A 11 6.88 27.66 -23.64
N GLU A 12 6.21 28.48 -22.84
CA GLU A 12 6.80 29.51 -21.98
C GLU A 12 6.47 29.19 -20.52
N GLU A 13 7.44 29.33 -19.62
CA GLU A 13 7.31 28.97 -18.21
C GLU A 13 7.12 30.21 -17.33
N PHE A 14 6.15 30.15 -16.41
CA PHE A 14 5.77 31.24 -15.53
C PHE A 14 5.69 30.78 -14.07
N PHE A 15 6.12 31.67 -13.17
CA PHE A 15 6.13 31.46 -11.71
C PHE A 15 5.25 32.49 -10.99
N ASN A 16 4.45 32.03 -10.02
CA ASN A 16 3.63 32.87 -9.12
C ASN A 16 2.76 33.92 -9.84
N GLU A 17 2.87 35.20 -9.45
CA GLU A 17 2.07 36.33 -9.93
C GLU A 17 2.40 36.76 -11.37
N GLN A 18 3.42 36.16 -12.00
CA GLN A 18 3.88 36.52 -13.34
C GLN A 18 3.07 35.84 -14.47
N VAL A 19 2.07 35.03 -14.12
CA VAL A 19 1.26 34.30 -15.12
C VAL A 19 0.36 35.29 -15.88
N PRO A 20 0.51 35.46 -17.21
CA PRO A 20 -0.32 36.36 -17.99
C PRO A 20 -1.76 35.83 -18.09
N PRO A 21 -2.76 36.66 -18.42
CA PRO A 21 -4.10 36.17 -18.74
C PRO A 21 -4.06 35.13 -19.87
N TYR A 22 -4.64 33.96 -19.63
CA TYR A 22 -4.60 32.83 -20.56
C TYR A 22 -5.98 32.19 -20.76
N ALA A 23 -6.15 31.57 -21.92
CA ALA A 23 -7.23 30.64 -22.21
C ALA A 23 -6.84 29.22 -21.77
N ILE A 24 -7.80 28.39 -21.37
CA ILE A 24 -7.55 27.00 -20.99
C ILE A 24 -8.42 26.04 -21.81
N LEU A 25 -7.85 24.91 -22.26
CA LEU A 25 -8.55 23.92 -23.06
C LEU A 25 -8.95 22.70 -22.22
N SER A 26 -10.18 22.24 -22.41
CA SER A 26 -10.70 21.02 -21.80
C SER A 26 -10.05 19.72 -22.31
N HIS A 27 -9.87 18.73 -21.43
CA HIS A 27 -9.10 17.50 -21.63
C HIS A 27 -9.72 16.44 -22.58
N THR A 28 -10.94 16.61 -23.12
CA THR A 28 -11.55 15.54 -23.95
C THR A 28 -11.04 15.55 -25.39
N TRP A 29 -10.15 14.62 -25.75
CA TRP A 29 -9.64 14.44 -27.11
C TRP A 29 -10.49 13.48 -27.95
N GLY A 30 -10.29 13.52 -29.27
CA GLY A 30 -10.97 12.68 -30.25
C GLY A 30 -10.45 11.24 -30.20
N ASN A 31 -9.60 10.89 -31.16
CA ASN A 31 -8.79 9.67 -31.13
C ASN A 31 -7.48 9.92 -30.36
N ASP A 32 -6.86 8.87 -29.81
CA ASP A 32 -5.59 8.99 -29.07
C ASP A 32 -4.46 9.59 -29.96
N GLU A 33 -4.52 9.40 -31.29
CA GLU A 33 -3.58 10.00 -32.26
C GLU A 33 -3.74 11.52 -32.45
N ASP A 34 -4.88 12.08 -32.05
CA ASP A 34 -5.14 13.53 -32.12
C ASP A 34 -4.58 14.27 -30.89
N GLU A 35 -4.21 13.55 -29.82
CA GLU A 35 -3.73 14.13 -28.56
C GLU A 35 -2.29 14.63 -28.70
N VAL A 36 -2.12 15.96 -28.63
CA VAL A 36 -0.78 16.57 -28.69
C VAL A 36 -0.12 16.49 -27.31
N SER A 37 1.03 15.84 -27.22
CA SER A 37 1.79 15.69 -25.98
C SER A 37 2.78 16.84 -25.75
N PHE A 38 3.31 16.95 -24.53
CA PHE A 38 4.41 17.86 -24.18
C PHE A 38 5.62 17.67 -25.12
N ARG A 39 5.95 16.41 -25.42
CA ARG A 39 7.03 16.03 -26.32
C ARG A 39 6.79 16.50 -27.76
N ASP A 40 5.54 16.43 -28.24
CA ASP A 40 5.20 16.91 -29.58
C ASP A 40 5.44 18.42 -29.73
N ILE A 41 5.27 19.20 -28.66
CA ILE A 41 5.52 20.65 -28.68
C ILE A 41 7.02 20.96 -28.60
N THR A 42 7.78 20.21 -27.80
CA THR A 42 9.21 20.49 -27.60
C THR A 42 10.09 19.97 -28.73
N GLU A 43 9.70 18.89 -29.41
CA GLU A 43 10.52 18.25 -30.46
C GLU A 43 10.14 18.65 -31.89
N ARG A 44 8.91 19.13 -32.14
CA ARG A 44 8.50 19.55 -33.50
C ARG A 44 8.97 20.97 -33.79
N ASN A 45 9.57 21.17 -34.96
CA ASN A 45 9.83 22.52 -35.48
C ASN A 45 8.49 23.25 -35.64
N THR A 46 8.40 24.48 -35.11
CA THR A 46 7.21 25.35 -35.08
C THR A 46 6.63 25.71 -36.45
N GLY A 47 7.25 25.25 -37.55
CA GLY A 47 6.84 25.46 -38.94
C GLY A 47 6.24 24.24 -39.66
N ASP A 48 6.02 23.10 -39.00
CA ASP A 48 5.46 21.89 -39.65
C ASP A 48 3.92 21.94 -39.77
N ALA A 49 3.38 21.58 -40.94
CA ALA A 49 2.12 22.12 -41.46
C ALA A 49 0.83 21.35 -41.10
N SER A 50 0.78 20.48 -40.10
CA SER A 50 -0.51 19.90 -39.67
C SER A 50 -0.62 19.61 -38.17
N TRP A 51 -0.82 20.65 -37.37
CA TRP A 51 -1.31 20.49 -35.99
C TRP A 51 -2.74 19.93 -35.97
N PRO A 52 -3.10 19.04 -35.02
CA PRO A 52 -4.46 18.54 -34.87
C PRO A 52 -5.49 19.67 -34.72
N VAL A 53 -6.69 19.47 -35.28
CA VAL A 53 -7.76 20.48 -35.35
C VAL A 53 -8.09 21.08 -33.98
N LYS A 54 -8.10 20.25 -32.93
CA LYS A 54 -8.37 20.70 -31.56
C LYS A 54 -7.26 21.61 -31.01
N PHE A 55 -5.98 21.27 -31.23
CA PHE A 55 -4.86 22.12 -30.80
C PHE A 55 -4.86 23.46 -31.54
N LYS A 56 -4.94 23.40 -32.88
CA LYS A 56 -4.89 24.60 -33.73
C LYS A 56 -6.06 25.54 -33.45
N GLY A 57 -7.27 25.00 -33.40
CA GLY A 57 -8.46 25.79 -33.14
C GLY A 57 -8.47 26.41 -31.74
N CYS A 58 -7.84 25.79 -30.74
CA CYS A 58 -7.66 26.41 -29.43
C CYS A 58 -6.79 27.67 -29.51
N CYS A 59 -5.64 27.58 -30.18
CA CYS A 59 -4.72 28.71 -30.32
C CYS A 59 -5.34 29.84 -31.17
N GLU A 60 -5.95 29.50 -32.32
CA GLU A 60 -6.66 30.46 -33.18
C GLU A 60 -7.81 31.17 -32.43
N ARG A 61 -8.55 30.41 -31.60
CA ARG A 61 -9.64 30.98 -30.80
C ARG A 61 -9.12 31.88 -29.68
N ALA A 62 -8.07 31.46 -28.98
CA ALA A 62 -7.42 32.25 -27.93
C ALA A 62 -6.90 33.58 -28.49
N GLU A 63 -6.23 33.55 -29.65
CA GLU A 63 -5.75 34.76 -30.34
C GLU A 63 -6.91 35.68 -30.71
N LYS A 64 -7.99 35.13 -31.30
CA LYS A 64 -9.19 35.89 -31.66
C LYS A 64 -9.89 36.53 -30.47
N ASP A 65 -9.86 35.88 -29.30
CA ASP A 65 -10.43 36.41 -28.07
C ASP A 65 -9.46 37.36 -27.33
N GLY A 66 -8.26 37.61 -27.87
CA GLY A 66 -7.28 38.58 -27.37
C GLY A 66 -6.28 38.02 -26.36
N PHE A 67 -6.14 36.70 -26.25
CA PHE A 67 -5.16 36.06 -25.38
C PHE A 67 -3.87 35.74 -26.15
N THR A 68 -2.72 36.01 -25.53
CA THR A 68 -1.41 35.64 -26.08
C THR A 68 -0.99 34.23 -25.70
N HIS A 69 -1.64 33.64 -24.68
CA HIS A 69 -1.28 32.35 -24.12
C HIS A 69 -2.47 31.42 -23.94
N ALA A 70 -2.24 30.12 -24.13
CA ALA A 70 -3.19 29.06 -23.86
C ALA A 70 -2.57 27.95 -22.99
N TRP A 71 -3.38 27.28 -22.17
CA TRP A 71 -2.98 26.10 -21.42
C TRP A 71 -3.74 24.87 -21.90
N ILE A 72 -3.02 23.78 -22.10
CA ILE A 72 -3.54 22.47 -22.50
C ILE A 72 -2.80 21.41 -21.67
N ASP A 73 -3.51 20.59 -20.90
CA ASP A 73 -2.90 19.67 -19.92
C ASP A 73 -1.89 18.71 -20.56
N THR A 74 -2.21 18.19 -21.74
CA THR A 74 -1.40 17.22 -22.46
C THR A 74 -0.11 17.81 -23.01
N CYS A 75 -0.12 19.12 -23.27
CA CYS A 75 0.99 19.86 -23.85
C CYS A 75 1.83 20.61 -22.81
N CYS A 76 1.21 21.11 -21.74
CA CYS A 76 1.84 22.00 -20.77
C CYS A 76 2.38 21.26 -19.53
N ILE A 77 2.02 19.99 -19.37
CA ILE A 77 2.50 19.13 -18.28
C ILE A 77 3.38 18.04 -18.89
N ASP A 78 4.61 17.92 -18.40
CA ASP A 78 5.43 16.75 -18.66
C ASP A 78 4.93 15.56 -17.81
N LYS A 79 4.08 14.74 -18.41
CA LYS A 79 3.51 13.54 -17.76
C LYS A 79 4.54 12.44 -17.50
N THR A 80 5.77 12.56 -18.01
CA THR A 80 6.87 11.62 -17.71
C THR A 80 7.59 11.98 -16.41
N ASN A 81 7.47 13.23 -15.96
CA ASN A 81 7.97 13.69 -14.67
C ASN A 81 6.88 13.54 -13.60
N SER A 82 7.04 12.54 -12.71
CA SER A 82 6.05 12.23 -11.67
C SER A 82 5.87 13.35 -10.64
N VAL A 83 6.92 14.13 -10.36
CA VAL A 83 6.86 15.29 -9.45
C VAL A 83 6.03 16.40 -10.07
N GLU A 84 6.34 16.76 -11.32
CA GLU A 84 5.58 17.77 -12.06
C GLU A 84 4.12 17.35 -12.23
N LEU A 85 3.87 16.08 -12.60
CA LEU A 85 2.53 15.54 -12.72
C LEU A 85 1.74 15.62 -11.40
N GLY A 86 2.40 15.30 -10.28
CA GLY A 86 1.81 15.41 -8.94
C GLY A 86 1.47 16.84 -8.54
N GLU A 87 2.38 17.79 -8.78
CA GLU A 87 2.15 19.22 -8.54
C GLU A 87 1.00 19.75 -9.43
N ALA A 88 1.02 19.37 -10.71
CA ALA A 88 0.04 19.78 -11.69
C ALA A 88 -1.37 19.28 -11.35
N ILE A 89 -1.52 18.01 -10.95
CA ILE A 89 -2.81 17.45 -10.55
C ILE A 89 -3.37 18.16 -9.31
N ASN A 90 -2.54 18.41 -8.29
CA ASN A 90 -2.96 19.17 -7.09
C ASN A 90 -3.30 20.64 -7.41
N SER A 91 -2.67 21.23 -8.43
CA SER A 91 -2.92 22.63 -8.84
C SER A 91 -4.00 22.81 -9.91
N MET A 92 -4.44 21.74 -10.57
CA MET A 92 -5.23 21.80 -11.81
C MET A 92 -6.54 22.58 -11.65
N PHE A 93 -7.27 22.35 -10.56
CA PHE A 93 -8.52 23.07 -10.29
C PHE A 93 -8.29 24.58 -10.15
N ARG A 94 -7.19 24.98 -9.49
CA ARG A 94 -6.80 26.39 -9.35
C ARG A 94 -6.44 26.99 -10.69
N TRP A 95 -5.75 26.26 -11.56
CA TRP A 95 -5.45 26.71 -12.92
C TRP A 95 -6.73 26.91 -13.75
N TYR A 96 -7.67 25.96 -13.71
CA TYR A 96 -8.99 26.17 -14.34
C TYR A 96 -9.77 27.34 -13.75
N SER A 97 -9.71 27.55 -12.43
CA SER A 97 -10.38 28.67 -11.75
C SER A 97 -9.80 30.04 -12.13
N ASN A 98 -8.47 30.12 -12.31
CA ASN A 98 -7.75 31.35 -12.64
C ASN A 98 -7.72 31.67 -14.14
N ALA A 99 -8.03 30.72 -15.01
CA ALA A 99 -8.10 30.95 -16.45
C ALA A 99 -9.16 32.01 -16.80
N SER A 100 -8.85 32.86 -17.78
CA SER A 100 -9.77 33.92 -18.21
C SER A 100 -10.98 33.36 -18.97
N VAL A 101 -10.79 32.25 -19.67
CA VAL A 101 -11.84 31.49 -20.35
C VAL A 101 -11.43 30.03 -20.50
N CYS A 102 -12.38 29.12 -20.32
CA CYS A 102 -12.22 27.71 -20.66
C CYS A 102 -12.95 27.40 -21.98
N TYR A 103 -12.24 26.76 -22.91
CA TYR A 103 -12.80 26.27 -24.17
C TYR A 103 -13.07 24.77 -24.07
N VAL A 104 -14.31 24.39 -24.34
CA VAL A 104 -14.74 23.00 -24.46
C VAL A 104 -14.97 22.69 -25.93
N TYR A 105 -14.15 21.79 -26.46
CA TYR A 105 -14.27 21.29 -27.82
C TYR A 105 -14.94 19.92 -27.81
N PHE A 106 -16.11 19.81 -28.44
CA PHE A 106 -16.82 18.55 -28.59
C PHE A 106 -16.45 17.87 -29.90
N SER A 107 -15.58 16.87 -29.85
CA SER A 107 -15.22 16.08 -31.02
C SER A 107 -16.40 15.27 -31.61
N ASP A 108 -17.43 15.02 -30.80
CA ASP A 108 -18.58 14.15 -31.10
C ASP A 108 -19.89 14.91 -31.35
N VAL A 109 -19.84 16.25 -31.45
CA VAL A 109 -20.98 17.09 -31.79
C VAL A 109 -20.73 17.74 -33.15
N THR A 110 -21.60 17.48 -34.12
CA THR A 110 -21.44 17.94 -35.52
C THR A 110 -22.49 18.97 -35.95
N THR A 111 -23.67 18.96 -35.32
CA THR A 111 -24.80 19.83 -35.63
C THR A 111 -25.27 20.60 -34.41
N ASP A 112 -25.78 21.81 -34.65
CA ASP A 112 -26.36 22.67 -33.62
C ASP A 112 -27.82 22.28 -33.34
N ASP A 113 -28.01 21.16 -32.63
CA ASP A 113 -29.33 20.59 -32.33
C ASP A 113 -29.92 21.11 -31.00
N ARG A 114 -29.72 22.40 -30.70
CA ARG A 114 -30.16 23.09 -29.45
C ARG A 114 -31.63 22.91 -29.06
N LYS A 115 -32.51 22.46 -29.98
CA LYS A 115 -33.96 22.41 -29.81
C LYS A 115 -34.56 21.00 -29.79
N GLN A 116 -33.77 19.93 -29.86
CA GLN A 116 -34.25 18.56 -29.80
C GLN A 116 -33.67 17.84 -28.57
N LEU A 117 -34.51 17.18 -27.77
CA LEU A 117 -34.08 16.31 -26.67
C LEU A 117 -34.46 14.85 -27.00
N PRO A 118 -33.50 13.90 -26.94
CA PRO A 118 -32.09 14.08 -26.56
C PRO A 118 -31.26 14.73 -27.69
N SER A 119 -30.38 15.69 -27.34
CA SER A 119 -29.44 16.33 -28.29
C SER A 119 -28.09 15.62 -28.30
N GLN A 120 -27.32 15.72 -29.39
CA GLN A 120 -25.94 15.19 -29.45
C GLN A 120 -25.06 15.69 -28.28
N ILE A 121 -25.30 16.92 -27.82
CA ILE A 121 -24.62 17.53 -26.68
C ILE A 121 -24.87 16.73 -25.38
N SER A 122 -26.12 16.32 -25.14
CA SER A 122 -26.49 15.59 -23.92
C SER A 122 -25.87 14.19 -23.82
N SER A 123 -25.57 13.58 -24.97
CA SER A 123 -24.91 12.28 -25.08
C SER A 123 -23.38 12.38 -25.21
N SER A 124 -22.81 13.60 -25.24
CA SER A 124 -21.38 13.76 -25.50
C SER A 124 -20.52 13.07 -24.43
N ARG A 125 -19.42 12.45 -24.89
CA ARG A 125 -18.41 11.82 -24.04
C ARG A 125 -17.86 12.78 -22.98
N TRP A 126 -17.82 14.08 -23.28
CA TRP A 126 -17.31 15.10 -22.35
C TRP A 126 -18.02 15.07 -20.99
N PHE A 127 -19.34 14.91 -20.95
CA PHE A 127 -20.11 14.84 -19.70
C PHE A 127 -19.89 13.54 -18.91
N GLN A 128 -19.26 12.53 -19.53
CA GLN A 128 -19.01 11.22 -18.95
C GLN A 128 -17.57 11.04 -18.45
N ARG A 129 -16.66 12.00 -18.71
CA ARG A 129 -15.24 11.92 -18.29
C ARG A 129 -15.04 12.50 -16.88
N GLY A 130 -14.17 11.90 -16.07
CA GLY A 130 -13.88 12.37 -14.71
C GLY A 130 -13.32 13.79 -14.64
N TRP A 131 -12.19 14.02 -15.32
CA TRP A 131 -11.46 15.30 -15.35
C TRP A 131 -12.32 16.50 -15.79
N THR A 132 -13.31 16.31 -16.67
CA THR A 132 -14.15 17.40 -17.17
C THR A 132 -15.12 17.97 -16.11
N LEU A 133 -15.24 17.33 -14.94
CA LEU A 133 -16.05 17.87 -13.85
C LEU A 133 -15.43 19.14 -13.26
N GLN A 134 -14.13 19.12 -12.97
CA GLN A 134 -13.44 20.32 -12.50
C GLN A 134 -13.37 21.39 -13.60
N GLU A 135 -13.24 20.99 -14.86
CA GLU A 135 -13.29 21.90 -16.01
C GLU A 135 -14.65 22.59 -16.15
N LEU A 136 -15.74 21.93 -15.75
CA LEU A 136 -17.07 22.51 -15.72
C LEU A 136 -17.25 23.50 -14.55
N LEU A 137 -16.77 23.12 -13.37
CA LEU A 137 -17.05 23.81 -12.11
C LEU A 137 -16.09 24.97 -11.82
N ALA A 138 -14.79 24.79 -12.03
CA ALA A 138 -13.77 25.75 -11.63
C ALA A 138 -13.80 27.06 -12.46
N PRO A 139 -13.83 27.04 -13.82
CA PRO A 139 -13.78 28.26 -14.61
C PRO A 139 -15.04 29.11 -14.45
N ARG A 140 -14.87 30.43 -14.28
CA ARG A 140 -16.00 31.38 -14.27
C ARG A 140 -16.66 31.49 -15.63
N ARG A 141 -15.87 31.53 -16.71
CA ARG A 141 -16.33 31.64 -18.09
C ARG A 141 -15.94 30.38 -18.87
N LEU A 142 -16.93 29.72 -19.46
CA LEU A 142 -16.74 28.50 -20.24
C LEU A 142 -17.58 28.56 -21.51
N LEU A 143 -16.92 28.36 -22.65
CA LEU A 143 -17.50 28.41 -24.00
C LEU A 143 -17.43 27.03 -24.65
N PHE A 144 -18.48 26.67 -25.38
CA PHE A 144 -18.64 25.39 -26.05
C PHE A 144 -18.48 25.54 -27.55
N PHE A 145 -17.72 24.62 -28.14
CA PHE A 145 -17.47 24.54 -29.57
C PHE A 145 -17.76 23.13 -30.08
N ASN A 146 -18.36 23.03 -31.27
CA ASN A 146 -18.56 21.75 -31.93
C ASN A 146 -17.27 21.26 -32.61
N SER A 147 -17.33 20.10 -33.28
CA SER A 147 -16.19 19.50 -33.99
C SER A 147 -15.61 20.35 -35.14
N GLN A 148 -16.31 21.41 -35.54
CA GLN A 148 -15.85 22.39 -36.55
C GLN A 148 -15.39 23.71 -35.92
N TRP A 149 -15.18 23.77 -34.60
CA TRP A 149 -14.83 24.98 -33.84
C TRP A 149 -15.87 26.12 -33.97
N VAL A 150 -17.13 25.79 -34.27
CA VAL A 150 -18.24 26.74 -34.26
C VAL A 150 -18.71 26.93 -32.83
N ASP A 151 -18.83 28.18 -32.39
CA ASP A 151 -19.39 28.55 -31.08
C ASP A 151 -20.86 28.14 -31.02
N ILE A 152 -21.19 27.24 -30.10
CA ILE A 152 -22.55 26.71 -29.90
C ILE A 152 -23.19 27.22 -28.60
N GLY A 153 -22.44 27.94 -27.76
CA GLY A 153 -22.95 28.58 -26.56
C GLY A 153 -21.97 28.58 -25.39
N SER A 154 -22.47 28.94 -24.21
CA SER A 154 -21.68 29.06 -22.98
C SER A 154 -22.34 28.35 -21.80
N LYS A 155 -21.57 28.09 -20.73
CA LYS A 155 -22.08 27.52 -19.48
C LYS A 155 -23.29 28.28 -18.93
N ALA A 156 -23.30 29.60 -19.06
CA ALA A 156 -24.41 30.46 -18.63
C ALA A 156 -25.66 30.32 -19.51
N GLN A 157 -25.50 30.22 -20.82
CA GLN A 157 -26.63 30.00 -21.74
C GLN A 157 -27.22 28.59 -21.59
N TRP A 158 -26.39 27.61 -21.26
CA TRP A 158 -26.77 26.20 -21.21
C TRP A 158 -27.02 25.66 -19.80
N THR A 159 -27.10 26.52 -18.78
CA THR A 159 -27.16 26.07 -17.38
C THR A 159 -28.30 25.08 -17.11
N GLY A 160 -29.49 25.30 -17.69
CA GLY A 160 -30.63 24.38 -17.52
C GLY A 160 -30.42 23.00 -18.16
N LEU A 161 -29.75 22.95 -19.33
CA LEU A 161 -29.38 21.69 -19.98
C LEU A 161 -28.30 20.96 -19.17
N ILE A 162 -27.26 21.68 -18.73
CA ILE A 162 -26.16 21.11 -17.93
C ILE A 162 -26.68 20.58 -16.59
N GLU A 163 -27.58 21.31 -15.92
CA GLU A 163 -28.24 20.86 -14.69
C GLU A 163 -29.03 19.57 -14.93
N THR A 164 -29.73 19.45 -16.06
CA THR A 164 -30.47 18.23 -16.43
C THR A 164 -29.53 17.03 -16.65
N ILE A 165 -28.37 17.25 -17.29
CA ILE A 165 -27.39 16.19 -17.58
C ILE A 165 -26.66 15.75 -16.30
N THR A 166 -26.21 16.72 -15.51
CA THR A 166 -25.25 16.50 -14.42
C THR A 166 -25.89 16.39 -13.04
N GLY A 167 -27.11 16.90 -12.86
CA GLY A 167 -27.75 17.04 -11.55
C GLY A 167 -27.17 18.16 -10.67
N ILE A 168 -26.27 18.98 -11.21
CA ILE A 168 -25.64 20.08 -10.46
C ILE A 168 -26.54 21.32 -10.53
N SER A 169 -26.94 21.84 -9.36
CA SER A 169 -27.76 23.05 -9.28
C SER A 169 -27.13 24.24 -10.00
N ARG A 170 -27.97 25.06 -10.63
CA ARG A 170 -27.55 26.31 -11.30
C ARG A 170 -26.69 27.22 -10.43
N ALA A 171 -26.94 27.23 -9.12
CA ALA A 171 -26.19 28.07 -8.18
C ALA A 171 -24.70 27.74 -8.15
N PHE A 172 -24.34 26.46 -8.21
CA PHE A 172 -22.95 26.00 -8.24
C PHE A 172 -22.36 26.12 -9.65
N LEU A 173 -23.11 25.75 -10.70
CA LEU A 173 -22.65 25.87 -12.09
C LEU A 173 -22.26 27.30 -12.48
N LEU A 174 -23.01 28.28 -11.98
CA LEU A 174 -22.76 29.71 -12.22
C LEU A 174 -21.80 30.36 -11.22
N GLY A 175 -21.24 29.59 -10.28
CA GLY A 175 -20.35 30.10 -9.23
C GLY A 175 -21.02 31.12 -8.29
N ARG A 176 -22.35 31.09 -8.16
CA ARG A 176 -23.11 31.95 -7.23
C ARG A 176 -23.03 31.45 -5.79
N ARG A 177 -22.77 30.16 -5.62
CA ARG A 177 -22.42 29.55 -4.33
C ARG A 177 -21.05 28.87 -4.44
N PRO A 178 -20.19 28.98 -3.43
CA PRO A 178 -18.96 28.22 -3.36
C PRO A 178 -19.27 26.71 -3.25
N LEU A 179 -18.39 25.86 -3.80
CA LEU A 179 -18.61 24.41 -3.77
C LEU A 179 -18.61 23.84 -2.34
N SER A 180 -18.00 24.52 -1.38
CA SER A 180 -18.00 24.16 0.04
C SER A 180 -19.38 24.23 0.71
N GLU A 181 -20.34 24.96 0.14
CA GLU A 181 -21.74 24.98 0.61
C GLU A 181 -22.52 23.72 0.17
N ALA A 182 -22.01 22.94 -0.79
CA ALA A 182 -22.59 21.65 -1.14
C ALA A 182 -22.07 20.58 -0.18
N SER A 183 -22.97 19.70 0.27
CA SER A 183 -22.59 18.57 1.11
C SER A 183 -21.60 17.66 0.38
N ILE A 184 -20.83 16.86 1.14
CA ILE A 184 -19.94 15.85 0.56
C ILE A 184 -20.73 14.89 -0.34
N ALA A 185 -21.91 14.46 0.08
CA ALA A 185 -22.79 13.62 -0.73
C ALA A 185 -23.17 14.25 -2.08
N GLN A 186 -23.49 15.55 -2.09
CA GLN A 186 -23.79 16.28 -3.33
C GLN A 186 -22.57 16.31 -4.25
N ARG A 187 -21.42 16.72 -3.73
CA ARG A 187 -20.18 16.79 -4.51
C ARG A 187 -19.78 15.43 -5.08
N MET A 188 -19.89 14.35 -4.31
CA MET A 188 -19.66 12.99 -4.80
C MET A 188 -20.65 12.58 -5.89
N SER A 189 -21.93 12.96 -5.76
CA SER A 189 -22.96 12.62 -6.75
C SER A 189 -22.67 13.24 -8.13
N TRP A 190 -22.02 14.40 -8.19
CA TRP A 190 -21.67 15.08 -9.45
C TRP A 190 -20.65 14.28 -10.29
N ALA A 191 -19.91 13.38 -9.65
CA ALA A 191 -18.97 12.46 -10.27
C ALA A 191 -19.55 11.05 -10.53
N SER A 192 -20.77 10.76 -10.05
CA SER A 192 -21.32 9.40 -10.01
C SER A 192 -21.51 8.72 -11.38
N LYS A 193 -21.68 9.49 -12.45
CA LYS A 193 -21.86 8.99 -13.83
C LYS A 193 -20.60 9.12 -14.69
N ARG A 194 -19.46 9.48 -14.08
CA ARG A 194 -18.22 9.76 -14.78
C ARG A 194 -17.24 8.61 -14.70
N THR A 195 -16.41 8.47 -15.72
CA THR A 195 -15.39 7.42 -15.87
C THR A 195 -14.04 8.03 -16.23
N THR A 196 -12.97 7.29 -15.93
CA THR A 196 -11.58 7.68 -16.16
C THR A 196 -10.83 6.55 -16.87
N LYS A 197 -9.70 6.87 -17.52
CA LYS A 197 -8.87 5.87 -18.24
C LYS A 197 -8.12 4.97 -17.24
N ARG A 198 -7.49 5.57 -16.22
CA ARG A 198 -6.93 4.87 -15.06
C ARG A 198 -7.94 4.86 -13.91
N LYS A 199 -7.92 3.83 -13.07
CA LYS A 199 -8.90 3.69 -11.99
C LYS A 199 -8.73 4.79 -10.94
N GLU A 200 -7.48 5.08 -10.57
CA GLU A 200 -7.08 6.04 -9.54
C GLU A 200 -7.48 7.48 -9.89
N ASP A 201 -7.51 7.81 -11.19
CA ASP A 201 -7.86 9.14 -11.67
C ASP A 201 -9.29 9.55 -11.25
N ILE A 202 -10.18 8.61 -10.93
CA ILE A 202 -11.51 8.94 -10.41
C ILE A 202 -11.46 9.67 -9.07
N ALA A 203 -10.41 9.44 -8.28
CA ALA A 203 -10.14 10.17 -7.05
C ALA A 203 -9.39 11.46 -7.36
N TYR A 204 -8.34 11.39 -8.17
CA TYR A 204 -7.49 12.54 -8.47
C TYR A 204 -8.23 13.68 -9.19
N CYS A 205 -9.22 13.37 -10.03
CA CYS A 205 -10.02 14.40 -10.68
C CYS A 205 -10.95 15.17 -9.72
N LEU A 206 -11.08 14.73 -8.46
CA LEU A 206 -11.96 15.33 -7.45
C LEU A 206 -11.23 16.18 -6.41
N LEU A 207 -9.89 16.17 -6.38
CA LEU A 207 -9.08 16.85 -5.36
C LEU A 207 -9.48 18.31 -5.17
N GLY A 208 -9.52 19.10 -6.25
CA GLY A 208 -9.91 20.50 -6.16
C GLY A 208 -11.39 20.77 -5.87
N ILE A 209 -12.29 19.81 -6.15
CA ILE A 209 -13.72 19.92 -5.80
C ILE A 209 -13.91 19.76 -4.28
N PHE A 210 -13.05 18.95 -3.66
CA PHE A 210 -13.02 18.76 -2.21
C PHE A 210 -12.02 19.65 -1.47
N ASN A 211 -11.18 20.39 -2.20
CA ASN A 211 -10.06 21.16 -1.67
C ASN A 211 -9.09 20.30 -0.86
N ILE A 212 -8.72 19.15 -1.41
CA ILE A 212 -7.78 18.18 -0.83
C ILE A 212 -6.50 18.16 -1.66
N MET A 213 -5.37 17.99 -0.99
CA MET A 213 -4.09 17.67 -1.62
C MET A 213 -3.64 16.28 -1.16
N MET A 214 -3.19 15.44 -2.08
CA MET A 214 -2.65 14.11 -1.75
C MET A 214 -1.62 13.65 -2.79
N PRO A 215 -0.65 12.79 -2.43
CA PRO A 215 0.30 12.23 -3.38
C PRO A 215 -0.37 11.39 -4.46
N MET A 216 0.16 11.42 -5.69
CA MET A 216 -0.32 10.60 -6.81
C MET A 216 0.43 9.27 -6.84
N ILE A 217 -0.25 8.18 -6.50
CA ILE A 217 0.26 6.81 -6.50
C ILE A 217 -0.44 6.05 -7.63
N TYR A 218 0.12 6.09 -8.84
CA TYR A 218 -0.41 5.31 -9.96
C TYR A 218 -0.05 3.82 -9.77
N GLY A 219 -1.06 2.95 -9.74
CA GLY A 219 -0.93 1.53 -9.39
C GLY A 219 -1.73 1.11 -8.15
N GLU A 220 -2.25 2.07 -7.34
CA GLU A 220 -3.05 1.76 -6.15
C GLU A 220 -4.51 1.36 -6.45
N GLY A 221 -4.96 1.49 -7.70
CA GLY A 221 -6.30 1.12 -8.16
C GLY A 221 -7.43 1.81 -7.40
N ASP A 222 -8.40 1.02 -6.93
CA ASP A 222 -9.60 1.52 -6.26
C ASP A 222 -9.29 2.08 -4.85
N HIS A 223 -8.09 1.83 -4.30
CA HIS A 223 -7.67 2.37 -3.00
C HIS A 223 -7.50 3.90 -3.01
N ALA A 224 -7.20 4.51 -4.17
CA ALA A 224 -7.09 5.96 -4.31
C ALA A 224 -8.35 6.69 -3.82
N PHE A 225 -9.54 6.15 -4.14
CA PHE A 225 -10.81 6.74 -3.75
C PHE A 225 -11.13 6.57 -2.25
N ILE A 226 -10.66 5.48 -1.65
CA ILE A 226 -10.72 5.30 -0.19
C ILE A 226 -9.80 6.31 0.50
N ARG A 227 -8.58 6.50 -0.02
CA ARG A 227 -7.61 7.47 0.48
C ARG A 227 -8.16 8.91 0.38
N LEU A 228 -8.81 9.27 -0.74
CA LEU A 228 -9.52 10.54 -0.87
C LEU A 228 -10.57 10.75 0.23
N GLN A 229 -11.43 9.75 0.50
CA GLN A 229 -12.44 9.87 1.57
C GLN A 229 -11.81 10.03 2.95
N ARG A 230 -10.65 9.43 3.20
CA ARG A 230 -9.90 9.61 4.46
C ARG A 230 -9.37 11.03 4.59
N GLU A 231 -8.79 11.59 3.53
CA GLU A 231 -8.32 12.99 3.55
C GLU A 231 -9.49 13.97 3.70
N ILE A 232 -10.64 13.72 3.06
CA ILE A 232 -11.85 14.54 3.24
C ILE A 232 -12.29 14.58 4.72
N ILE A 233 -12.32 13.43 5.41
CA ILE A 233 -12.74 13.35 6.81
C ILE A 233 -11.79 14.10 7.75
N ARG A 234 -10.51 14.23 7.41
CA ARG A 234 -9.56 15.01 8.21
C ARG A 234 -9.90 16.50 8.20
N GLU A 235 -10.42 17.00 7.09
CA GLU A 235 -10.72 18.42 6.86
C GLU A 235 -12.17 18.80 7.16
N THR A 236 -13.10 17.84 7.25
CA THR A 236 -14.54 18.12 7.47
C THR A 236 -15.23 17.17 8.43
N ARG A 237 -16.28 17.68 9.10
CA ARG A 237 -17.21 16.91 9.95
C ARG A 237 -18.54 16.59 9.26
N ASP A 238 -18.66 16.85 7.95
CA ASP A 238 -19.86 16.56 7.17
C ASP A 238 -20.06 15.04 6.99
N ASP A 239 -20.96 14.48 7.79
CA ASP A 239 -21.25 13.05 7.85
C ASP A 239 -22.00 12.51 6.61
N SER A 240 -22.41 13.39 5.69
CA SER A 240 -22.97 13.00 4.40
C SER A 240 -21.97 12.21 3.53
N ILE A 241 -20.68 12.19 3.87
CA ILE A 241 -19.70 11.27 3.26
C ILE A 241 -20.11 9.80 3.41
N PHE A 242 -20.91 9.45 4.41
CA PHE A 242 -21.41 8.08 4.60
C PHE A 242 -22.77 7.83 3.94
N ALA A 243 -23.39 8.86 3.35
CA ALA A 243 -24.71 8.83 2.70
C ALA A 243 -24.69 8.22 1.28
N TRP A 244 -23.87 7.22 1.04
CA TRP A 244 -23.83 6.46 -0.20
C TRP A 244 -24.83 5.30 -0.20
N GLY A 245 -25.22 4.84 -1.37
CA GLY A 245 -26.12 3.70 -1.56
C GLY A 245 -27.60 4.02 -1.41
N LEU A 246 -28.02 5.28 -1.34
CA LEU A 246 -29.45 5.65 -1.33
C LEU A 246 -30.12 5.21 -2.65
N LYS A 247 -31.01 4.21 -2.58
CA LYS A 247 -31.84 3.75 -3.72
C LYS A 247 -33.29 4.17 -3.51
N SER A 248 -33.97 4.57 -4.58
CA SER A 248 -35.44 4.62 -4.59
C SER A 248 -35.98 3.20 -4.38
N ALA A 249 -36.68 3.00 -3.26
CA ALA A 249 -37.30 1.75 -2.78
C ALA A 249 -37.36 0.57 -3.78
N GLY A 250 -36.51 -0.42 -3.58
CA GLY A 250 -36.60 -1.75 -4.18
C GLY A 250 -36.58 -2.82 -3.08
N PRO A 251 -37.11 -4.04 -3.33
CA PRO A 251 -37.31 -5.04 -2.29
C PRO A 251 -35.97 -5.47 -1.66
N VAL A 252 -35.92 -5.39 -0.32
CA VAL A 252 -34.83 -5.92 0.50
C VAL A 252 -35.01 -7.43 0.61
N SER A 253 -34.01 -8.22 0.22
CA SER A 253 -34.03 -9.68 0.41
C SER A 253 -34.03 -10.01 1.90
N THR A 254 -35.01 -10.78 2.35
CA THR A 254 -35.23 -11.15 3.76
C THR A 254 -34.55 -12.46 4.17
N GLU A 255 -33.59 -13.00 3.40
CA GLU A 255 -32.89 -14.23 3.76
C GLU A 255 -31.61 -13.96 4.58
N PRO A 256 -31.25 -14.84 5.54
CA PRO A 256 -30.04 -14.70 6.33
C PRO A 256 -28.81 -15.03 5.47
N GLN A 257 -28.25 -14.01 4.83
CA GLN A 257 -26.90 -14.04 4.30
C GLN A 257 -25.90 -13.87 5.44
N GLU A 258 -24.71 -14.47 5.30
CA GLU A 258 -23.56 -14.15 6.16
C GLU A 258 -23.38 -12.64 6.21
N MET A 259 -23.34 -12.08 7.43
CA MET A 259 -23.33 -10.64 7.62
C MET A 259 -21.92 -10.10 7.42
N ILE A 260 -21.56 -9.89 6.15
CA ILE A 260 -20.23 -9.46 5.72
C ILE A 260 -20.17 -7.92 5.68
N SER A 261 -19.08 -7.33 6.16
CA SER A 261 -18.87 -5.87 6.13
C SER A 261 -18.68 -5.33 4.71
N ALA A 262 -19.50 -4.36 4.29
CA ALA A 262 -19.28 -3.57 3.08
C ALA A 262 -18.17 -2.51 3.26
N GLY A 263 -17.65 -2.33 4.47
CA GLY A 263 -16.86 -1.17 4.87
C GLY A 263 -17.72 0.09 4.97
N ILE A 264 -17.31 1.05 5.79
CA ILE A 264 -18.01 2.33 5.94
C ILE A 264 -17.83 3.27 4.74
N PHE A 265 -16.71 3.15 4.02
CA PHE A 265 -16.38 3.97 2.86
C PHE A 265 -17.05 3.52 1.58
N ALA A 266 -17.42 4.48 0.74
CA ALA A 266 -17.95 4.20 -0.58
C ALA A 266 -16.85 3.61 -1.48
N PRO A 267 -17.14 2.59 -2.31
CA PRO A 267 -16.16 2.03 -3.23
C PRO A 267 -15.86 2.94 -4.43
N SER A 268 -16.80 3.84 -4.79
CA SER A 268 -16.64 4.79 -5.90
C SER A 268 -17.69 5.91 -5.82
N PRO A 269 -17.51 7.04 -6.52
CA PRO A 269 -18.52 8.09 -6.61
C PRO A 269 -19.88 7.59 -7.15
N ALA A 270 -19.90 6.53 -7.97
CA ALA A 270 -21.12 5.93 -8.50
C ALA A 270 -22.10 5.50 -7.38
N SER A 271 -21.58 5.20 -6.19
CA SER A 271 -22.38 4.86 -5.01
C SER A 271 -23.24 6.03 -4.51
N PHE A 272 -22.96 7.26 -4.93
CA PHE A 272 -23.69 8.48 -4.55
C PHE A 272 -24.70 8.95 -5.60
N ILE A 273 -25.01 8.14 -6.63
CA ILE A 273 -25.91 8.55 -7.73
C ILE A 273 -27.29 9.03 -7.24
N GLY A 274 -27.78 8.50 -6.10
CA GLY A 274 -29.03 8.91 -5.46
C GLY A 274 -28.91 10.04 -4.45
N SER A 275 -27.72 10.57 -4.19
CA SER A 275 -27.45 11.45 -3.04
C SER A 275 -27.34 12.94 -3.40
N GLY A 276 -27.61 13.33 -4.65
CA GLY A 276 -27.44 14.71 -5.15
C GLY A 276 -28.38 15.77 -4.55
N HIS A 277 -29.38 15.34 -3.79
CA HIS A 277 -30.35 16.21 -3.10
C HIS A 277 -30.20 16.15 -1.57
N ILE A 278 -29.16 15.48 -1.07
CA ILE A 278 -28.88 15.35 0.37
C ILE A 278 -28.10 16.57 0.84
N LEU A 279 -28.72 17.38 1.67
CA LEU A 279 -28.11 18.55 2.30
C LEU A 279 -27.57 18.17 3.68
N SER A 280 -26.48 18.81 4.07
CA SER A 280 -26.02 18.79 5.46
C SER A 280 -26.94 19.71 6.28
N LEU A 281 -27.41 19.22 7.43
CA LEU A 281 -28.36 19.94 8.30
C LEU A 281 -27.59 20.87 9.25
N GLU A 282 -27.00 21.94 8.71
CA GLU A 282 -26.36 23.00 9.50
C GLU A 282 -27.14 24.30 9.43
N ARG A 283 -27.93 24.63 10.48
CA ARG A 283 -28.17 26.04 10.83
C ARG A 283 -28.08 26.35 12.32
N GLU A 284 -28.40 25.45 13.26
CA GLU A 284 -28.31 25.76 14.70
C GLU A 284 -27.96 24.51 15.55
N SER A 285 -26.72 24.49 16.08
CA SER A 285 -26.22 23.85 17.32
C SER A 285 -26.82 22.52 17.85
N LYS A 286 -25.98 21.47 18.06
CA LYS A 286 -25.69 20.82 19.39
C LYS A 286 -25.03 19.43 19.40
N CYS A 287 -24.83 18.73 18.28
CA CYS A 287 -24.09 17.45 18.30
C CYS A 287 -23.25 17.31 17.04
N ARG A 288 -21.94 17.57 17.12
CA ARG A 288 -21.02 17.32 16.00
C ARG A 288 -20.24 16.07 16.28
N THR A 289 -20.35 15.11 15.38
CA THR A 289 -19.55 13.90 15.39
C THR A 289 -18.12 14.25 14.99
N ALA A 290 -17.18 14.11 15.92
CA ALA A 290 -15.77 14.04 15.56
C ALA A 290 -15.49 12.62 15.06
N PHE A 291 -14.91 12.50 13.87
CA PHE A 291 -14.49 11.22 13.31
C PHE A 291 -13.04 10.95 13.71
N GLY A 292 -12.79 9.78 14.30
CA GLY A 292 -11.44 9.28 14.56
C GLY A 292 -11.19 8.00 13.78
N PHE A 293 -9.94 7.75 13.40
CA PHE A 293 -9.51 6.44 12.90
C PHE A 293 -8.89 5.66 14.04
N ASP A 294 -9.39 4.46 14.30
CA ASP A 294 -8.84 3.57 15.31
C ASP A 294 -8.75 2.15 14.77
N ARG A 295 -7.52 1.63 14.59
CA ARG A 295 -7.23 0.22 14.27
C ARG A 295 -8.16 -0.44 13.23
N GLY A 296 -8.48 0.28 12.14
CA GLY A 296 -9.36 -0.22 11.08
C GLY A 296 -10.86 0.12 11.21
N TYR A 297 -11.24 0.98 12.16
CA TYR A 297 -12.62 1.47 12.38
C TYR A 297 -12.69 3.00 12.28
N ILE A 298 -13.87 3.52 11.90
CA ILE A 298 -14.25 4.91 12.12
C ILE A 298 -14.97 4.99 13.45
N ARG A 299 -14.40 5.76 14.36
CA ARG A 299 -15.02 6.15 15.62
C ARG A 299 -15.86 7.41 15.37
N GLY A 300 -17.12 7.40 15.80
CA GLY A 300 -17.98 8.59 15.75
C GLY A 300 -19.22 8.48 16.62
N ASN A 301 -19.72 9.63 17.06
CA ASN A 301 -21.00 9.82 17.72
C ASN A 301 -22.14 9.73 16.69
N PHE A 302 -22.90 8.64 16.67
CA PHE A 302 -24.06 8.51 15.78
C PHE A 302 -25.32 8.18 16.58
N PRO A 303 -26.43 8.92 16.43
CA PRO A 303 -27.69 8.53 17.03
C PRO A 303 -28.16 7.20 16.44
N LEU A 304 -28.38 6.21 17.30
CA LEU A 304 -28.83 4.89 16.89
C LEU A 304 -30.36 4.82 16.82
N TYR A 305 -30.88 4.18 15.79
CA TYR A 305 -32.31 3.95 15.59
C TYR A 305 -32.56 2.50 15.21
N THR A 306 -33.39 1.83 16.01
CA THR A 306 -33.85 0.46 15.71
C THR A 306 -35.27 0.54 15.16
N ARG A 307 -35.45 0.04 13.94
CA ARG A 307 -36.77 -0.06 13.29
C ARG A 307 -37.58 -1.21 13.90
N GLN A 308 -38.91 -1.19 13.72
CA GLN A 308 -39.84 -2.21 14.25
C GLN A 308 -39.51 -3.66 13.85
N ASP A 309 -38.78 -3.87 12.75
CA ASP A 309 -38.31 -5.17 12.28
C ASP A 309 -37.00 -5.63 12.95
N GLY A 310 -36.47 -4.85 13.90
CA GLY A 310 -35.22 -5.12 14.61
C GLY A 310 -33.96 -4.62 13.89
N GLN A 311 -34.08 -3.98 12.72
CA GLN A 311 -32.92 -3.46 12.01
C GLN A 311 -32.37 -2.18 12.67
N LEU A 312 -31.06 -2.17 12.94
CA LEU A 312 -30.35 -1.03 13.51
C LEU A 312 -29.80 -0.11 12.42
N PHE A 313 -29.89 1.20 12.67
CA PHE A 313 -29.34 2.25 11.82
C PHE A 313 -28.57 3.28 12.65
N ALA A 314 -27.48 3.81 12.11
CA ALA A 314 -26.90 5.08 12.57
C ALA A 314 -27.49 6.23 11.75
N LYS A 315 -28.05 7.22 12.43
CA LYS A 315 -28.60 8.43 11.83
C LYS A 315 -27.47 9.42 11.53
N LEU A 316 -27.46 9.95 10.32
CA LEU A 316 -26.57 11.02 9.88
C LEU A 316 -27.29 12.37 10.01
N SER A 317 -26.51 13.43 10.14
CA SER A 317 -26.92 14.83 10.24
C SER A 317 -27.14 15.44 8.84
N CYS A 318 -27.70 14.65 7.94
CA CYS A 318 -27.96 15.03 6.55
C CYS A 318 -29.27 14.42 6.05
N GLY A 319 -29.96 15.11 5.13
CA GLY A 319 -31.27 14.70 4.64
C GLY A 319 -31.67 15.40 3.33
N PRO A 320 -32.77 14.97 2.68
CA PRO A 320 -33.23 15.55 1.42
C PRO A 320 -33.68 17.01 1.55
N GLU A 321 -33.53 17.80 0.50
CA GLU A 321 -33.86 19.24 0.41
C GLU A 321 -35.37 19.59 0.58
N THR A 322 -36.27 18.63 0.76
CA THR A 322 -37.73 18.86 0.71
C THR A 322 -38.25 19.81 1.79
N LYS A 323 -38.60 21.03 1.36
CA LYS A 323 -39.34 22.05 2.13
C LYS A 323 -40.80 21.68 2.47
N CYS A 324 -41.26 20.48 2.13
CA CYS A 324 -42.61 20.01 2.41
C CYS A 324 -42.53 18.49 2.60
N VAL A 325 -43.10 17.98 3.69
CA VAL A 325 -43.15 16.57 4.13
C VAL A 325 -41.96 16.15 5.00
N GLU A 326 -42.22 16.15 6.32
CA GLU A 326 -41.58 15.43 7.45
C GLU A 326 -40.04 15.36 7.46
N GLY A 327 -39.40 15.93 8.49
CA GLY A 327 -37.96 15.85 8.70
C GLY A 327 -37.47 14.42 8.50
N GLN A 328 -36.76 14.19 7.39
CA GLN A 328 -36.19 12.89 7.07
C GLN A 328 -34.68 13.04 7.07
N ILE A 329 -34.00 12.09 7.69
CA ILE A 329 -32.54 12.04 7.79
C ILE A 329 -32.03 10.73 7.21
N VAL A 330 -30.80 10.73 6.73
CA VAL A 330 -30.17 9.53 6.18
C VAL A 330 -29.77 8.60 7.32
N GLY A 331 -30.24 7.35 7.27
CA GLY A 331 -29.82 6.27 8.16
C GLY A 331 -28.92 5.28 7.42
N ILE A 332 -27.73 5.00 7.97
CA ILE A 332 -26.86 3.92 7.49
C ILE A 332 -27.16 2.64 8.28
N PRO A 333 -27.41 1.49 7.62
CA PRO A 333 -27.70 0.25 8.32
C PRO A 333 -26.46 -0.24 9.06
N LEU A 334 -26.62 -0.70 10.29
CA LEU A 334 -25.56 -1.26 11.14
C LEU A 334 -25.91 -2.69 11.58
N TYR A 335 -24.87 -3.46 11.85
CA TYR A 335 -24.97 -4.76 12.51
C TYR A 335 -23.84 -4.90 13.54
N HIS A 336 -24.15 -5.47 14.71
CA HIS A 336 -23.15 -5.72 15.75
C HIS A 336 -22.16 -6.78 15.27
N GLU A 337 -20.86 -6.49 15.35
CA GLU A 337 -19.83 -7.50 15.07
C GLU A 337 -19.83 -8.59 16.15
N ALA A 338 -20.07 -8.21 17.41
CA ALA A 338 -20.32 -9.12 18.52
C ALA A 338 -21.41 -8.56 19.47
N PRO A 339 -22.26 -9.41 20.09
CA PRO A 339 -23.28 -8.94 21.04
C PRO A 339 -22.66 -8.25 22.26
N GLY A 340 -23.08 -7.01 22.55
CA GLY A 340 -22.64 -6.26 23.75
C GLY A 340 -21.47 -5.28 23.54
N GLU A 341 -20.94 -5.21 22.33
CA GLU A 341 -19.80 -4.36 21.93
C GLU A 341 -20.26 -3.11 21.16
N GLU A 342 -19.54 -1.98 21.28
CA GLU A 342 -19.77 -0.74 20.51
C GLU A 342 -19.22 -0.80 19.06
N TYR A 343 -18.88 -2.00 18.59
CA TYR A 343 -18.30 -2.27 17.27
C TYR A 343 -19.35 -2.78 16.28
N TYR A 344 -19.43 -2.09 15.15
CA TYR A 344 -20.44 -2.31 14.12
C TYR A 344 -19.80 -2.48 12.75
N ILE A 345 -20.51 -3.22 11.90
CA ILE A 345 -20.25 -3.26 10.46
C ILE A 345 -21.42 -2.61 9.72
N ARG A 346 -21.13 -2.03 8.56
CA ARG A 346 -22.16 -1.72 7.57
C ARG A 346 -22.35 -2.96 6.70
N PRO A 347 -23.49 -3.68 6.79
CA PRO A 347 -23.64 -4.96 6.11
C PRO A 347 -23.76 -4.80 4.59
N GLU A 348 -23.09 -5.69 3.85
CA GLU A 348 -23.18 -5.77 2.39
C GLU A 348 -24.61 -6.07 1.92
N GLY A 349 -24.99 -5.50 0.78
CA GLY A 349 -26.36 -5.62 0.24
C GLY A 349 -27.41 -4.75 0.96
N ARG A 350 -27.10 -4.15 2.12
CA ARG A 350 -28.01 -3.22 2.82
C ARG A 350 -27.65 -1.77 2.53
N TYR A 351 -28.63 -1.06 2.00
CA TYR A 351 -28.49 0.31 1.51
C TYR A 351 -28.91 1.34 2.56
N ALA A 352 -28.35 2.55 2.48
CA ALA A 352 -28.81 3.69 3.28
C ALA A 352 -30.28 3.99 2.97
N GLN A 353 -31.02 4.47 3.97
CA GLN A 353 -32.46 4.75 3.86
C GLN A 353 -32.81 6.10 4.47
N LEU A 354 -33.92 6.69 4.02
CA LEU A 354 -34.48 7.87 4.66
C LEU A 354 -35.32 7.44 5.87
N LEU A 355 -34.99 7.98 7.04
CA LEU A 355 -35.63 7.70 8.31
C LEU A 355 -36.35 8.96 8.83
N PRO A 356 -37.47 8.82 9.58
CA PRO A 356 -38.13 9.96 10.18
C PRO A 356 -37.28 10.58 11.31
N ASP A 357 -37.27 11.91 11.35
CA ASP A 357 -36.64 12.77 12.34
C ASP A 357 -37.57 12.93 13.55
N ILE A 358 -37.66 11.85 14.34
CA ILE A 358 -38.41 11.84 15.60
C ILE A 358 -37.40 12.09 16.72
N GLU A 359 -37.50 13.25 17.38
CA GLU A 359 -36.72 13.59 18.58
C GLU A 359 -37.04 12.62 19.72
N VAL A 360 -36.05 11.82 20.13
CA VAL A 360 -35.99 11.20 21.47
C VAL A 360 -34.56 11.29 22.01
N VAL A 361 -34.44 12.21 22.98
CA VAL A 361 -33.42 12.57 23.99
C VAL A 361 -32.18 11.68 24.28
N SER A 362 -31.07 12.38 24.57
CA SER A 362 -30.23 12.34 25.80
C SER A 362 -28.82 11.75 25.80
N PHE A 363 -28.44 10.88 24.86
CA PHE A 363 -27.05 10.43 24.76
C PHE A 363 -26.75 9.90 23.36
N THR A 364 -25.75 10.46 22.68
CA THR A 364 -25.25 9.94 21.41
C THR A 364 -24.05 9.05 21.72
N PRO A 365 -24.16 7.72 21.63
CA PRO A 365 -23.05 6.84 21.93
C PRO A 365 -21.94 7.04 20.90
N ILE A 366 -20.70 6.94 21.36
CA ILE A 366 -19.56 6.72 20.49
C ILE A 366 -19.70 5.28 19.98
N ILE A 367 -19.62 5.09 18.67
CA ILE A 367 -19.61 3.77 18.07
C ILE A 367 -18.44 3.64 17.11
N TYR A 368 -18.02 2.41 16.85
CA TYR A 368 -16.90 2.07 15.98
C TYR A 368 -17.45 1.33 14.77
N ILE A 369 -17.35 1.92 13.58
CA ILE A 369 -17.84 1.30 12.35
C ILE A 369 -16.65 0.85 11.50
N LYS A 370 -16.60 -0.45 11.19
CA LYS A 370 -15.48 -1.07 10.46
C LYS A 370 -15.21 -0.40 9.11
N THR A 371 -13.96 -0.03 8.85
CA THR A 371 -13.55 0.57 7.58
C THR A 371 -13.35 -0.45 6.48
N GLU A 372 -12.87 -1.63 6.84
CA GLU A 372 -12.55 -2.68 5.90
C GLU A 372 -13.82 -3.31 5.34
N ARG A 373 -13.83 -3.41 4.01
CA ARG A 373 -14.76 -4.28 3.30
C ARG A 373 -14.26 -5.70 3.46
N GLN A 374 -15.03 -6.51 4.18
CA GLN A 374 -14.80 -7.94 4.17
C GLN A 374 -15.27 -8.43 2.80
N ARG A 375 -14.39 -9.13 2.09
CA ARG A 375 -14.86 -9.99 1.02
C ARG A 375 -15.65 -11.09 1.72
N ALA A 376 -16.77 -11.50 1.15
CA ALA A 376 -17.37 -12.77 1.51
C ALA A 376 -16.21 -13.75 1.58
N SER A 377 -16.00 -14.35 2.75
CA SER A 377 -15.12 -15.49 2.81
C SER A 377 -15.71 -16.44 1.79
N THR A 378 -15.06 -16.60 0.65
CA THR A 378 -15.20 -17.80 -0.15
C THR A 378 -14.56 -18.97 0.62
N THR A 379 -14.89 -19.12 1.91
CA THR A 379 -15.36 -20.40 2.46
C THR A 379 -16.74 -20.73 1.87
N THR A 380 -16.91 -20.61 0.55
CA THR A 380 -17.34 -21.79 -0.17
C THR A 380 -16.40 -22.88 0.28
N ALA A 381 -16.87 -23.84 1.09
CA ALA A 381 -16.30 -25.19 1.06
C ALA A 381 -16.02 -25.46 -0.42
N THR A 382 -14.74 -25.49 -0.81
CA THR A 382 -14.31 -25.23 -2.18
C THR A 382 -15.17 -26.06 -3.12
N ASN A 383 -16.10 -25.40 -3.80
CA ASN A 383 -16.88 -26.09 -4.82
C ASN A 383 -16.05 -26.22 -6.10
N GLN A 384 -14.73 -26.10 -5.98
CA GLN A 384 -13.71 -26.24 -7.00
C GLN A 384 -12.73 -27.35 -6.58
N SER A 385 -12.23 -28.09 -7.54
CA SER A 385 -11.14 -29.05 -7.34
C SER A 385 -9.89 -28.49 -7.99
N CYS A 386 -8.88 -28.18 -7.19
CA CYS A 386 -7.57 -27.78 -7.69
C CYS A 386 -6.66 -28.99 -7.80
N PHE A 387 -6.05 -29.20 -8.97
CA PHE A 387 -5.08 -30.25 -9.22
C PHE A 387 -3.71 -29.62 -9.44
N PHE A 388 -2.84 -29.73 -8.44
CA PHE A 388 -1.45 -29.32 -8.55
C PHE A 388 -0.64 -30.42 -9.22
N ILE A 389 0.02 -30.11 -10.34
CA ILE A 389 0.88 -31.05 -11.04
C ILE A 389 2.28 -30.94 -10.44
N GLU A 390 2.65 -31.92 -9.62
CA GLU A 390 3.98 -31.97 -9.02
C GLU A 390 5.03 -32.31 -10.09
N ASP A 391 6.07 -31.49 -10.14
CA ASP A 391 7.10 -31.42 -11.18
C ASP A 391 7.35 -32.73 -11.97
N PRO A 392 6.81 -32.84 -13.21
CA PRO A 392 6.95 -34.02 -14.03
C PRO A 392 8.36 -34.18 -14.64
N ILE A 393 9.26 -33.21 -14.46
CA ILE A 393 10.64 -33.23 -15.00
C ILE A 393 11.42 -34.42 -14.44
N ASN A 394 11.18 -34.82 -13.19
CA ASN A 394 11.80 -36.03 -12.60
C ASN A 394 11.41 -37.32 -13.36
N ALA A 395 10.25 -37.33 -14.01
CA ALA A 395 9.82 -38.40 -14.91
C ALA A 395 10.30 -38.21 -16.37
N GLY A 396 11.02 -37.12 -16.67
CA GLY A 396 11.47 -36.74 -18.02
C GLY A 396 10.34 -36.22 -18.90
N LEU A 397 9.26 -35.71 -18.30
CA LEU A 397 8.06 -35.27 -18.98
C LEU A 397 7.80 -33.78 -18.74
N LYS A 398 7.24 -33.11 -19.75
CA LYS A 398 6.77 -31.73 -19.68
C LYS A 398 5.29 -31.67 -19.99
N LEU A 399 4.52 -30.93 -19.18
CA LEU A 399 3.12 -30.62 -19.49
C LEU A 399 3.08 -29.61 -20.64
N ILE A 400 2.42 -29.97 -21.74
CA ILE A 400 2.39 -29.16 -22.97
C ILE A 400 1.04 -28.51 -23.20
N GLU A 401 -0.05 -29.21 -22.85
CA GLU A 401 -1.41 -28.81 -23.22
C GLU A 401 -2.42 -29.35 -22.19
N VAL A 402 -3.46 -28.59 -21.91
CA VAL A 402 -4.60 -28.98 -21.07
C VAL A 402 -5.91 -28.58 -21.76
N GLU A 403 -6.93 -29.43 -21.70
CA GLU A 403 -8.28 -29.17 -22.26
C GLU A 403 -9.38 -29.47 -21.22
N PRO A 404 -10.29 -28.52 -20.93
CA PRO A 404 -10.40 -27.17 -21.50
C PRO A 404 -9.23 -26.24 -21.13
N GLN A 405 -8.79 -25.37 -22.04
CA GLN A 405 -7.61 -24.52 -21.80
C GLN A 405 -7.79 -23.53 -20.64
N ASP A 406 -9.01 -23.08 -20.42
CA ASP A 406 -9.45 -22.12 -19.40
C ASP A 406 -9.37 -22.66 -17.97
N CYS A 407 -9.20 -23.97 -17.77
CA CYS A 407 -8.92 -24.55 -16.46
C CYS A 407 -7.42 -24.63 -16.13
N TRP A 408 -6.53 -24.26 -17.05
CA TRP A 408 -5.08 -24.42 -16.88
C TRP A 408 -4.39 -23.13 -16.44
N TRP A 409 -3.93 -23.14 -15.20
CA TRP A 409 -3.18 -22.05 -14.60
C TRP A 409 -1.69 -22.36 -14.78
N LYS A 410 -1.19 -21.95 -15.94
CA LYS A 410 0.10 -22.40 -16.48
C LYS A 410 1.31 -21.97 -15.62
N GLU A 411 1.26 -20.79 -15.02
CA GLU A 411 2.36 -20.25 -14.20
C GLU A 411 2.44 -20.94 -12.83
N ASP A 412 1.31 -21.45 -12.34
CA ASP A 412 1.20 -22.07 -11.01
C ASP A 412 1.25 -23.60 -11.04
N SER A 413 1.40 -24.23 -12.21
CA SER A 413 1.30 -25.69 -12.42
C SER A 413 -0.01 -26.30 -11.91
N GLN A 414 -1.12 -25.56 -12.03
CA GLN A 414 -2.42 -25.97 -11.51
C GLN A 414 -3.47 -26.18 -12.60
N ILE A 415 -4.37 -27.13 -12.37
CA ILE A 415 -5.58 -27.34 -13.16
C ILE A 415 -6.78 -27.19 -12.22
N VAL A 416 -7.59 -26.14 -12.42
CA VAL A 416 -8.68 -25.77 -11.52
C VAL A 416 -10.03 -26.06 -12.17
N MET A 417 -10.82 -26.96 -11.59
CA MET A 417 -12.14 -27.34 -12.12
C MET A 417 -13.28 -26.89 -11.20
N GLU A 418 -14.31 -26.27 -11.76
CA GLU A 418 -15.52 -25.89 -11.02
C GLU A 418 -16.49 -27.06 -10.85
N ASN A 419 -16.65 -27.56 -9.63
CA ASN A 419 -17.61 -28.61 -9.34
C ASN A 419 -19.05 -28.08 -9.30
N ASP A 420 -19.97 -28.90 -9.81
CA ASP A 420 -21.41 -28.66 -9.76
C ASP A 420 -21.92 -28.81 -8.31
N THR A 421 -22.54 -27.75 -7.77
CA THR A 421 -23.13 -27.69 -6.41
C THR A 421 -24.20 -28.75 -6.18
N ALA A 422 -24.82 -29.31 -7.23
CA ALA A 422 -25.82 -30.37 -7.12
C ALA A 422 -25.24 -31.79 -7.05
N GLY A 423 -23.92 -31.97 -7.23
CA GLY A 423 -23.24 -33.28 -7.21
C GLY A 423 -23.65 -34.25 -8.34
N LYS A 424 -24.37 -33.75 -9.36
CA LYS A 424 -24.93 -34.54 -10.47
C LYS A 424 -23.93 -34.73 -11.61
N THR A 425 -23.03 -33.77 -11.81
CA THR A 425 -22.12 -33.73 -12.97
C THR A 425 -20.68 -34.07 -12.57
N ILE A 426 -19.99 -34.87 -13.40
CA ILE A 426 -18.56 -35.18 -13.23
C ILE A 426 -17.78 -34.17 -14.07
N GLN A 427 -16.91 -33.40 -13.43
CA GLN A 427 -16.01 -32.47 -14.12
C GLN A 427 -14.76 -33.18 -14.61
N ARG A 428 -14.19 -32.69 -15.72
CA ARG A 428 -13.09 -33.35 -16.43
C ARG A 428 -12.09 -32.36 -16.98
N ALA A 429 -10.82 -32.70 -16.85
CA ALA A 429 -9.71 -32.02 -17.53
C ALA A 429 -8.74 -33.07 -18.09
N TRP A 430 -8.32 -32.85 -19.33
CA TRP A 430 -7.30 -33.64 -20.00
C TRP A 430 -5.98 -32.88 -19.96
N ALA A 431 -4.87 -33.55 -19.66
CA ALA A 431 -3.54 -32.99 -19.65
C ALA A 431 -2.60 -33.86 -20.51
N ARG A 432 -1.81 -33.23 -21.39
CA ARG A 432 -0.85 -33.88 -22.28
C ARG A 432 0.57 -33.62 -21.82
N PHE A 433 1.29 -34.71 -21.59
CA PHE A 433 2.68 -34.71 -21.17
C PHE A 433 3.56 -35.28 -22.27
N ARG A 434 4.64 -34.58 -22.60
CA ARG A 434 5.58 -34.97 -23.65
C ARG A 434 6.96 -35.22 -23.07
N HIS A 435 7.65 -36.25 -23.58
CA HIS A 435 9.04 -36.46 -23.26
C HIS A 435 9.92 -35.47 -24.05
N GLU A 436 11.01 -34.98 -23.46
CA GLU A 436 12.02 -34.17 -24.16
C GLU A 436 12.79 -34.92 -25.28
N ARG A 437 12.58 -36.24 -25.44
CA ARG A 437 13.24 -37.06 -26.46
C ARG A 437 12.37 -37.12 -27.72
N GLU A 438 12.95 -36.86 -28.88
CA GLU A 438 12.24 -36.94 -30.16
C GLU A 438 11.83 -38.38 -30.50
N GLY A 439 10.57 -38.56 -30.96
CA GLY A 439 10.05 -39.84 -31.47
C GLY A 439 9.23 -40.70 -30.49
N SER A 440 9.04 -40.30 -29.23
CA SER A 440 8.18 -41.03 -28.27
C SER A 440 6.71 -40.63 -28.37
N SER A 441 5.80 -41.52 -27.98
CA SER A 441 4.37 -41.18 -27.82
C SER A 441 4.17 -40.21 -26.63
N ASP A 442 3.18 -39.32 -26.73
CA ASP A 442 2.80 -38.46 -25.62
C ASP A 442 1.99 -39.25 -24.60
N PHE A 443 2.06 -38.86 -23.33
CA PHE A 443 1.23 -39.40 -22.25
C PHE A 443 0.05 -38.46 -22.01
N LEU A 444 -1.15 -39.02 -21.97
CA LEU A 444 -2.38 -38.29 -21.67
C LEU A 444 -2.90 -38.68 -20.31
N VAL A 445 -3.26 -37.67 -19.52
CA VAL A 445 -3.88 -37.82 -18.21
C VAL A 445 -5.28 -37.23 -18.26
N LEU A 446 -6.30 -38.02 -17.96
CA LEU A 446 -7.65 -37.52 -17.70
C LEU A 446 -7.88 -37.46 -16.18
N LEU A 447 -8.19 -36.27 -15.68
CA LEU A 447 -8.59 -36.00 -14.30
C LEU A 447 -10.12 -35.84 -14.25
N GLU A 448 -10.78 -36.55 -13.35
CA GLU A 448 -12.22 -36.44 -13.10
C GLU A 448 -12.47 -36.08 -11.64
N SER A 449 -13.30 -35.07 -11.36
CA SER A 449 -13.76 -34.73 -10.00
C SER A 449 -15.29 -34.82 -9.89
N ARG A 450 -15.77 -35.24 -8.71
CA ARG A 450 -17.19 -35.26 -8.37
C ARG A 450 -17.40 -35.00 -6.89
N VAL A 451 -18.28 -34.06 -6.57
CA VAL A 451 -18.75 -33.80 -5.20
C VAL A 451 -19.74 -34.90 -4.78
N GLN A 452 -19.48 -35.57 -3.66
CA GLN A 452 -20.38 -36.55 -3.04
C GLN A 452 -20.54 -36.21 -1.55
N GLY A 453 -21.61 -35.49 -1.20
CA GLY A 453 -21.78 -34.95 0.15
C GLY A 453 -20.80 -33.80 0.39
N SER A 454 -20.09 -33.80 1.53
CA SER A 454 -19.04 -32.83 1.87
C SER A 454 -17.64 -33.23 1.36
N GLN A 455 -17.51 -34.33 0.62
CA GLN A 455 -16.23 -34.83 0.11
C GLN A 455 -16.17 -34.79 -1.42
N ILE A 456 -15.02 -34.40 -1.96
CA ILE A 456 -14.70 -34.44 -3.39
C ILE A 456 -14.02 -35.79 -3.69
N LYS A 457 -14.62 -36.59 -4.57
CA LYS A 457 -14.00 -37.82 -5.08
C LYS A 457 -13.34 -37.58 -6.42
N ILE A 458 -12.13 -38.11 -6.57
CA ILE A 458 -11.33 -37.95 -7.78
C ILE A 458 -11.00 -39.28 -8.41
N ARG A 459 -10.96 -39.27 -9.74
CA ARG A 459 -10.38 -40.33 -10.55
C ARG A 459 -9.37 -39.74 -11.50
N SER A 460 -8.32 -40.51 -11.76
CA SER A 460 -7.31 -40.17 -12.75
C SER A 460 -7.05 -41.37 -13.64
N HIS A 461 -6.78 -41.12 -14.92
CA HIS A 461 -6.57 -42.15 -15.94
C HIS A 461 -5.38 -41.75 -16.78
N ILE A 462 -4.48 -42.69 -17.09
CA ILE A 462 -3.33 -42.44 -17.98
C ILE A 462 -3.41 -43.32 -19.23
N MET A 463 -3.05 -42.77 -20.38
CA MET A 463 -2.94 -43.45 -21.66
C MET A 463 -1.83 -42.83 -22.52
N THR A 464 -1.52 -43.44 -23.66
CA THR A 464 -0.57 -42.88 -24.66
C THR A 464 -1.31 -42.28 -25.84
N SER A 465 -0.67 -41.39 -26.60
CA SER A 465 -1.22 -40.83 -27.84
C SER A 465 -0.11 -40.47 -28.81
N SER A 466 -0.43 -40.49 -30.10
CA SER A 466 0.41 -39.84 -31.10
C SER A 466 0.49 -38.34 -30.80
N GLN A 467 1.67 -37.76 -31.05
CA GLN A 467 1.92 -36.32 -30.92
C GLN A 467 1.07 -35.50 -31.88
N THR A 468 0.63 -36.09 -33.01
CA THR A 468 -0.13 -35.42 -34.07
C THR A 468 -1.64 -35.41 -33.84
N THR A 469 -2.15 -36.20 -32.89
CA THR A 469 -3.58 -36.19 -32.53
C THR A 469 -3.86 -34.99 -31.65
N ALA A 470 -4.88 -34.18 -31.96
CA ALA A 470 -5.23 -33.01 -31.13
C ALA A 470 -5.90 -33.42 -29.80
N LEU A 471 -5.60 -32.73 -28.70
CA LEU A 471 -6.15 -33.08 -27.38
C LEU A 471 -7.65 -32.80 -27.30
N ARG A 472 -8.09 -31.72 -27.93
CA ARG A 472 -9.51 -31.37 -28.07
C ARG A 472 -10.33 -32.49 -28.72
N ASP A 473 -9.84 -33.10 -29.80
CA ASP A 473 -10.56 -34.19 -30.48
C ASP A 473 -10.76 -35.40 -29.55
N LEU A 474 -9.74 -35.72 -28.75
CA LEU A 474 -9.81 -36.78 -27.74
C LEU A 474 -10.80 -36.42 -26.62
N ALA A 475 -10.80 -35.17 -26.18
CA ALA A 475 -11.70 -34.68 -25.14
C ALA A 475 -13.18 -34.70 -25.58
N GLU A 476 -13.49 -34.21 -26.79
CA GLU A 476 -14.85 -34.19 -27.36
C GLU A 476 -15.39 -35.60 -27.64
N GLN A 477 -14.53 -36.51 -28.10
CA GLN A 477 -14.93 -37.86 -28.49
C GLN A 477 -14.82 -38.89 -27.35
N ARG A 478 -14.47 -38.47 -26.11
CA ARG A 478 -14.32 -39.35 -24.93
C ARG A 478 -15.47 -40.33 -24.74
N ASN A 479 -16.71 -39.87 -24.89
CA ASN A 479 -17.91 -40.71 -24.69
C ASN A 479 -18.07 -41.81 -25.75
N ARG A 480 -17.31 -41.73 -26.85
CA ARG A 480 -17.28 -42.71 -27.94
C ARG A 480 -16.11 -43.69 -27.84
N MET A 481 -15.13 -43.44 -26.98
CA MET A 481 -14.06 -44.39 -26.66
C MET A 481 -14.61 -45.58 -25.86
N ARG A 482 -13.96 -46.75 -25.97
CA ARG A 482 -14.42 -47.94 -25.25
C ARG A 482 -14.27 -47.72 -23.74
N LYS A 483 -15.24 -48.19 -22.93
CA LYS A 483 -15.16 -48.09 -21.46
C LYS A 483 -13.88 -48.70 -20.87
N ALA A 484 -13.32 -49.71 -21.54
CA ALA A 484 -12.06 -50.37 -21.15
C ALA A 484 -10.80 -49.50 -21.34
N ALA A 485 -10.90 -48.39 -22.08
CA ALA A 485 -9.81 -47.43 -22.27
C ALA A 485 -9.48 -46.64 -20.98
N PHE A 486 -10.42 -46.57 -20.03
CA PHE A 486 -10.28 -45.78 -18.81
C PHE A 486 -10.03 -46.67 -17.59
N GLY A 487 -9.40 -46.09 -16.56
CA GLY A 487 -9.09 -46.77 -15.28
C GLY A 487 -7.64 -47.24 -15.16
N LYS A 488 -6.81 -47.05 -16.19
CA LYS A 488 -5.38 -47.36 -16.14
C LYS A 488 -4.64 -46.31 -15.29
N LYS A 489 -3.75 -46.78 -14.43
CA LYS A 489 -2.84 -45.94 -13.61
C LYS A 489 -1.40 -45.99 -14.08
N VAL A 490 -1.08 -46.93 -14.96
CA VAL A 490 0.25 -47.11 -15.55
C VAL A 490 0.10 -47.18 -17.07
N ALA A 491 0.97 -46.47 -17.79
CA ALA A 491 1.08 -46.55 -19.25
C ALA A 491 2.57 -46.60 -19.64
N THR A 492 2.88 -47.23 -20.77
CA THR A 492 4.24 -47.25 -21.34
C THR A 492 4.20 -46.86 -22.80
N ASP A 493 5.15 -46.04 -23.23
CA ASP A 493 5.38 -45.70 -24.64
C ASP A 493 6.29 -46.71 -25.36
N GLY A 494 6.69 -47.79 -24.65
CA GLY A 494 7.62 -48.82 -25.12
C GLY A 494 9.05 -48.65 -24.60
N VAL A 495 9.41 -47.48 -24.05
CA VAL A 495 10.74 -47.20 -23.49
C VAL A 495 10.64 -46.80 -22.02
N THR A 496 9.71 -45.91 -21.69
CA THR A 496 9.48 -45.40 -20.34
C THR A 496 8.09 -45.77 -19.88
N THR A 497 8.00 -46.30 -18.66
CA THR A 497 6.71 -46.62 -18.03
C THR A 497 6.40 -45.58 -16.96
N ILE A 498 5.23 -44.97 -17.04
CA ILE A 498 4.80 -43.87 -16.19
C ILE A 498 3.61 -44.31 -15.35
N HIS A 499 3.67 -44.05 -14.05
CA HIS A 499 2.59 -44.27 -13.10
C HIS A 499 2.05 -42.91 -12.62
N ILE A 500 0.73 -42.78 -12.61
CA ILE A 500 0.04 -41.60 -12.07
C ILE A 500 -0.49 -41.88 -10.65
N LYS A 501 -0.10 -41.03 -9.71
CA LYS A 501 -0.66 -40.99 -8.35
C LYS A 501 -1.41 -39.67 -8.16
N THR A 502 -2.52 -39.72 -7.43
CA THR A 502 -3.29 -38.52 -7.07
C THR A 502 -3.60 -38.59 -5.58
N GLU A 503 -3.18 -37.58 -4.82
CA GLU A 503 -3.31 -37.51 -3.36
C GLU A 503 -4.03 -36.23 -2.98
N GLN A 504 -4.84 -36.27 -1.92
CA GLN A 504 -5.51 -35.07 -1.40
C GLN A 504 -4.55 -34.34 -0.46
N ASP A 505 -4.47 -33.03 -0.59
CA ASP A 505 -3.71 -32.21 0.34
C ASP A 505 -4.36 -32.26 1.74
N THR A 506 -3.56 -32.47 2.78
CA THR A 506 -4.05 -32.58 4.16
C THR A 506 -4.29 -31.22 4.82
N THR A 507 -3.75 -30.15 4.25
CA THR A 507 -3.81 -28.78 4.78
C THR A 507 -4.91 -27.95 4.12
N GLU A 508 -5.26 -28.26 2.87
CA GLU A 508 -6.27 -27.52 2.10
C GLU A 508 -7.35 -28.43 1.51
N GLN A 509 -8.59 -28.26 1.98
CA GLN A 509 -9.73 -29.04 1.50
C GLN A 509 -10.07 -28.64 0.06
N GLY A 510 -9.94 -29.57 -0.90
CA GLY A 510 -10.24 -29.32 -2.32
C GLY A 510 -9.02 -29.26 -3.24
N MET A 511 -7.80 -29.30 -2.69
CA MET A 511 -6.56 -29.39 -3.45
C MET A 511 -6.05 -30.84 -3.54
N PHE A 512 -5.52 -31.21 -4.70
CA PHE A 512 -5.05 -32.56 -5.00
C PHE A 512 -3.74 -32.53 -5.77
N VAL A 513 -2.76 -33.28 -5.29
CA VAL A 513 -1.43 -33.36 -5.91
C VAL A 513 -1.41 -34.53 -6.89
N VAL A 514 -1.11 -34.24 -8.16
CA VAL A 514 -0.93 -35.23 -9.23
C VAL A 514 0.56 -35.46 -9.45
N LYS A 515 1.02 -36.69 -9.19
CA LYS A 515 2.41 -37.09 -9.32
C LYS A 515 2.56 -38.06 -10.48
N LEU A 516 3.45 -37.76 -11.41
CA LEU A 516 3.84 -38.67 -12.51
C LEU A 516 5.24 -39.20 -12.21
N THR A 517 5.38 -40.51 -12.01
CA THR A 517 6.66 -41.13 -11.68
C THR A 517 7.00 -42.27 -12.60
N LYS A 518 8.31 -42.49 -12.85
CA LYS A 518 8.79 -43.66 -13.58
C LYS A 518 8.51 -44.92 -12.77
N ALA A 519 7.87 -45.90 -13.38
CA ALA A 519 7.58 -47.19 -12.76
C ALA A 519 8.43 -48.29 -13.40
N THR A 520 8.85 -49.25 -12.58
CA THR A 520 9.61 -50.44 -13.02
C THR A 520 8.71 -51.60 -13.44
N ALA A 521 7.45 -51.61 -13.02
CA ALA A 521 6.47 -52.62 -13.39
C ALA A 521 5.80 -52.27 -14.73
N LEU A 522 5.90 -53.16 -15.72
CA LEU A 522 5.23 -53.01 -17.01
C LEU A 522 3.69 -53.13 -16.83
N PRO A 523 2.89 -52.27 -17.49
CA PRO A 523 1.44 -52.37 -17.42
C PRO A 523 0.96 -53.64 -18.14
N SER A 524 -0.10 -54.26 -17.62
CA SER A 524 -0.71 -55.43 -18.28
C SER A 524 -1.30 -55.09 -19.66
N VAL A 525 -1.76 -53.85 -19.86
CA VAL A 525 -2.22 -53.28 -21.14
C VAL A 525 -2.02 -51.77 -21.13
N THR A 526 -1.31 -51.20 -22.11
CA THR A 526 -1.32 -49.76 -22.39
C THR A 526 -2.44 -49.42 -23.37
N VAL A 527 -3.24 -48.40 -23.04
CA VAL A 527 -4.25 -47.85 -23.93
C VAL A 527 -3.63 -46.72 -24.76
N ASN A 528 -3.94 -46.70 -26.06
CA ASN A 528 -3.55 -45.63 -26.98
C ASN A 528 -4.80 -44.83 -27.41
N GLY A 529 -4.86 -43.56 -27.03
CA GLY A 529 -5.98 -42.66 -27.29
C GLY A 529 -6.18 -42.36 -28.78
N THR A 530 -5.10 -42.20 -29.55
CA THR A 530 -5.17 -42.06 -31.02
C THR A 530 -5.84 -43.27 -31.65
N PHE A 531 -5.42 -44.46 -31.24
CA PHE A 531 -6.00 -45.72 -31.73
C PHE A 531 -7.49 -45.85 -31.38
N GLU A 532 -7.92 -45.44 -30.18
CA GLU A 532 -9.35 -45.43 -29.81
C GLU A 532 -10.19 -44.48 -30.69
N LEU A 533 -9.64 -43.36 -31.15
CA LEU A 533 -10.29 -42.48 -32.11
C LEU A 533 -10.35 -43.08 -33.52
N GLU A 534 -9.24 -43.65 -33.99
CA GLU A 534 -9.15 -44.28 -35.31
C GLU A 534 -10.08 -45.49 -35.43
N LEU A 535 -10.17 -46.33 -34.39
CA LEU A 535 -11.10 -47.47 -34.35
C LEU A 535 -12.55 -47.02 -34.54
N ARG A 536 -12.91 -45.82 -34.04
CA ARG A 536 -14.24 -45.24 -34.23
C ARG A 536 -14.39 -44.59 -35.60
N ALA A 537 -13.35 -43.94 -36.15
CA ALA A 537 -13.39 -43.42 -37.52
C ALA A 537 -13.67 -44.54 -38.54
N VAL A 538 -13.09 -45.73 -38.33
CA VAL A 538 -13.35 -46.95 -39.11
C VAL A 538 -14.78 -47.47 -38.88
N ALA A 539 -15.26 -47.55 -37.64
CA ALA A 539 -16.64 -47.97 -37.35
C ALA A 539 -17.71 -47.01 -37.92
N SER A 540 -17.46 -45.70 -37.87
CA SER A 540 -18.31 -44.67 -38.48
C SER A 540 -18.16 -44.61 -40.01
N GLY A 541 -17.03 -45.05 -40.56
CA GLY A 541 -16.86 -45.32 -41.99
C GLY A 541 -17.73 -46.50 -42.44
N LEU A 542 -17.70 -47.62 -41.71
CA LEU A 542 -18.54 -48.79 -41.96
C LEU A 542 -20.04 -48.48 -41.82
N GLU A 543 -20.45 -47.69 -40.82
CA GLU A 543 -21.83 -47.22 -40.67
C GLU A 543 -22.25 -46.29 -41.83
N ARG A 544 -21.35 -45.43 -42.33
CA ARG A 544 -21.61 -44.56 -43.51
C ARG A 544 -21.71 -45.35 -44.81
N VAL A 545 -20.84 -46.34 -45.02
CA VAL A 545 -20.89 -47.24 -46.18
C VAL A 545 -22.18 -48.09 -46.14
N ALA A 546 -22.59 -48.58 -44.96
CA ALA A 546 -23.86 -49.27 -44.77
C ALA A 546 -25.06 -48.35 -45.07
N LYS A 547 -25.04 -47.12 -44.55
CA LYS A 547 -26.10 -46.13 -44.79
C LYS A 547 -26.17 -45.68 -46.26
N ARG A 548 -25.03 -45.55 -46.93
CA ARG A 548 -24.96 -45.23 -48.37
C ARG A 548 -25.45 -46.38 -49.24
N ARG A 549 -25.15 -47.62 -48.86
CA ARG A 549 -25.73 -48.83 -49.48
C ARG A 549 -27.25 -48.87 -49.32
N ASP A 550 -27.76 -48.54 -48.12
CA ASP A 550 -29.20 -48.50 -47.85
C ASP A 550 -29.91 -47.34 -48.58
N GLU A 551 -29.27 -46.17 -48.69
CA GLU A 551 -29.72 -45.03 -49.48
C GLU A 551 -29.77 -45.36 -50.99
N ILE A 552 -28.76 -46.06 -51.52
CA ILE A 552 -28.75 -46.52 -52.92
C ILE A 552 -29.81 -47.61 -53.14
N LEU A 553 -30.05 -48.51 -52.18
CA LEU A 553 -31.14 -49.49 -52.24
C LEU A 553 -32.53 -48.80 -52.24
N LEU A 554 -32.69 -47.72 -51.46
CA LEU A 554 -33.88 -46.88 -51.45
C LEU A 554 -34.04 -46.06 -52.73
N GLU A 555 -32.97 -45.52 -53.30
CA GLU A 555 -32.97 -44.88 -54.62
C GLU A 555 -33.31 -45.89 -55.73
N ILE A 556 -32.86 -47.15 -55.62
CA ILE A 556 -33.22 -48.24 -56.53
C ILE A 556 -34.71 -48.60 -56.38
N GLU A 557 -35.25 -48.65 -55.17
CA GLU A 557 -36.68 -48.84 -54.92
C GLU A 557 -37.53 -47.69 -55.49
N HIS A 558 -37.06 -46.46 -55.32
CA HIS A 558 -37.71 -45.25 -55.84
C HIS A 558 -37.62 -45.15 -57.37
N PHE A 559 -36.49 -45.54 -57.96
CA PHE A 559 -36.26 -45.59 -59.39
C PHE A 559 -37.08 -46.70 -60.07
N ASN A 560 -37.18 -47.89 -59.44
CA ASN A 560 -38.02 -49.00 -59.92
C ASN A 560 -39.53 -48.69 -59.85
N GLN A 561 -39.95 -47.81 -58.94
CA GLN A 561 -41.33 -47.35 -58.86
C GLN A 561 -41.70 -46.32 -59.94
N GLN A 562 -40.73 -45.61 -60.54
CA GLN A 562 -41.04 -44.45 -61.38
C GLN A 562 -41.03 -44.66 -62.90
N ARG A 563 -40.33 -45.64 -63.50
CA ARG A 563 -40.48 -45.97 -64.94
C ARG A 563 -39.68 -47.19 -65.39
N GLY A 564 -40.31 -48.06 -66.18
CA GLY A 564 -39.61 -49.12 -66.90
C GLY A 564 -38.62 -48.57 -67.94
N THR A 565 -37.44 -49.21 -67.99
CA THR A 565 -36.33 -49.17 -68.98
C THR A 565 -35.05 -48.34 -68.68
N THR A 566 -34.03 -49.10 -68.25
CA THR A 566 -32.61 -49.19 -68.67
C THR A 566 -31.70 -47.95 -68.72
N LEU A 567 -31.03 -47.65 -67.61
CA LEU A 567 -29.57 -47.51 -67.65
C LEU A 567 -28.97 -48.91 -67.40
N THR A 568 -27.99 -49.27 -68.21
CA THR A 568 -27.46 -50.64 -68.32
C THR A 568 -26.88 -51.15 -67.01
N TRP A 569 -27.12 -52.44 -66.73
CA TRP A 569 -26.58 -53.19 -65.60
C TRP A 569 -25.06 -53.02 -65.41
N ASP A 570 -24.33 -52.63 -66.45
CA ASP A 570 -22.88 -52.43 -66.44
C ASP A 570 -22.43 -51.17 -65.67
N SER A 571 -23.20 -50.07 -65.70
CA SER A 571 -22.88 -48.85 -64.93
C SER A 571 -23.16 -49.02 -63.43
N ILE A 572 -24.09 -49.94 -63.10
CA ILE A 572 -24.48 -50.29 -61.73
C ILE A 572 -23.46 -51.28 -61.14
N ARG A 573 -23.00 -52.25 -61.94
CA ARG A 573 -21.95 -53.19 -61.54
C ARG A 573 -20.63 -52.45 -61.27
N SER A 574 -20.25 -51.47 -62.08
CA SER A 574 -19.02 -50.68 -61.85
C SER A 574 -19.05 -49.84 -60.56
N HIS A 575 -20.22 -49.36 -60.11
CA HIS A 575 -20.33 -48.61 -58.84
C HIS A 575 -20.44 -49.53 -57.62
N LEU A 576 -21.09 -50.69 -57.76
CA LEU A 576 -21.12 -51.71 -56.71
C LEU A 576 -19.75 -52.37 -56.52
N ASP A 577 -19.02 -52.64 -57.61
CA ASP A 577 -17.66 -53.20 -57.56
C ASP A 577 -16.66 -52.23 -56.91
N ALA A 578 -16.80 -50.91 -57.13
CA ALA A 578 -15.98 -49.90 -56.47
C ALA A 578 -16.25 -49.79 -54.96
N ILE A 579 -17.51 -49.92 -54.55
CA ILE A 579 -17.93 -49.94 -53.14
C ILE A 579 -17.52 -51.25 -52.45
N ASP A 580 -17.58 -52.38 -53.15
CA ASP A 580 -17.12 -53.68 -52.65
C ASP A 580 -15.58 -53.77 -52.62
N GLU A 581 -14.85 -53.10 -53.52
CA GLU A 581 -13.39 -52.92 -53.42
C GLU A 581 -13.01 -52.08 -52.21
N GLU A 582 -13.69 -50.95 -51.98
CA GLU A 582 -13.44 -50.07 -50.83
C GLU A 582 -13.77 -50.77 -49.50
N LYS A 583 -14.86 -51.55 -49.47
CA LYS A 583 -15.21 -52.43 -48.33
C LYS A 583 -14.19 -53.56 -48.15
N CYS A 584 -13.68 -54.18 -49.22
CA CYS A 584 -12.67 -55.23 -49.16
C CYS A 584 -11.32 -54.70 -48.65
N VAL A 585 -10.92 -53.48 -49.04
CA VAL A 585 -9.71 -52.81 -48.54
C VAL A 585 -9.84 -52.51 -47.05
N LEU A 586 -10.99 -52.00 -46.60
CA LEU A 586 -11.24 -51.72 -45.18
C LEU A 586 -11.37 -53.00 -44.33
N GLU A 587 -11.96 -54.07 -44.88
CA GLU A 587 -12.03 -55.40 -44.22
C GLU A 587 -10.66 -56.11 -44.18
N LYS A 588 -9.77 -55.89 -45.18
CA LYS A 588 -8.38 -56.37 -45.15
C LYS A 588 -7.54 -55.62 -44.12
N ILE A 589 -7.67 -54.29 -44.03
CA ILE A 589 -7.00 -53.48 -43.00
C ILE A 589 -7.48 -53.91 -41.61
N GLY A 590 -8.78 -54.16 -41.43
CA GLY A 590 -9.37 -54.68 -40.20
C GLY A 590 -8.92 -56.11 -39.86
N LYS A 591 -8.78 -57.02 -40.84
CA LYS A 591 -8.27 -58.39 -40.64
C LYS A 591 -6.77 -58.42 -40.31
N SER A 592 -5.94 -57.63 -40.99
CA SER A 592 -4.49 -57.56 -40.73
C SER A 592 -4.18 -56.97 -39.34
N GLN A 593 -5.00 -56.02 -38.85
CA GLN A 593 -4.88 -55.50 -37.48
C GLN A 593 -5.37 -56.50 -36.41
N MET A 594 -6.37 -57.34 -36.72
CA MET A 594 -6.85 -58.41 -35.83
C MET A 594 -5.90 -59.62 -35.79
N GLU A 595 -5.09 -59.84 -36.84
CA GLU A 595 -4.00 -60.83 -36.87
C GLU A 595 -2.80 -60.37 -36.03
N TRP A 596 -2.44 -59.08 -36.05
CA TRP A 596 -1.33 -58.52 -35.23
C TRP A 596 -1.64 -58.50 -33.72
N THR A 597 -2.92 -58.41 -33.34
CA THR A 597 -3.35 -58.49 -31.93
C THR A 597 -3.60 -59.91 -31.44
N LYS A 598 -3.64 -60.91 -32.33
CA LYS A 598 -3.80 -62.33 -31.97
C LYS A 598 -2.48 -63.06 -31.66
N GLU A 599 -1.32 -62.51 -32.00
CA GLU A 599 0.01 -63.12 -31.75
C GLU A 599 0.76 -62.52 -30.53
N GLY A 600 0.07 -62.30 -29.42
CA GLY A 600 0.71 -61.89 -28.17
C GLY A 600 1.49 -63.02 -27.50
N TYR A 601 2.63 -63.43 -28.06
CA TYR A 601 3.84 -64.09 -27.52
C TYR A 601 4.51 -64.79 -28.71
N THR A 602 5.80 -64.53 -28.96
CA THR A 602 6.48 -65.08 -30.15
C THR A 602 6.48 -66.62 -30.15
N PHE A 603 5.62 -67.18 -31.01
CA PHE A 603 5.52 -68.53 -31.60
C PHE A 603 5.30 -69.77 -30.69
N ALA A 604 4.13 -70.42 -30.91
CA ALA A 604 3.77 -71.85 -30.73
C ALA A 604 2.82 -72.31 -29.57
N ARG A 605 1.60 -72.74 -29.99
CA ARG A 605 0.82 -73.97 -29.64
C ARG A 605 0.09 -74.17 -28.29
N GLN A 606 -1.25 -74.38 -28.41
CA GLN A 606 -2.15 -75.32 -27.67
C GLN A 606 -2.49 -75.03 -26.17
N ALA A 607 -3.69 -75.25 -25.63
CA ALA A 607 -4.85 -76.02 -26.08
C ALA A 607 -6.17 -75.57 -25.40
N ASN A 608 -7.26 -75.82 -26.12
CA ASN A 608 -8.63 -75.90 -25.67
C ASN A 608 -8.86 -76.92 -24.53
N SER A 609 -10.04 -76.73 -23.93
CA SER A 609 -10.94 -77.73 -23.33
C SER A 609 -10.82 -77.94 -21.82
N LEU A 610 -11.71 -77.24 -21.11
CA LEU A 610 -12.39 -77.61 -19.86
C LEU A 610 -13.12 -76.34 -19.41
N ALA A 611 -14.43 -76.18 -19.42
CA ALA A 611 -15.60 -76.97 -19.77
C ALA A 611 -16.72 -75.92 -19.69
N GLU A 612 -17.71 -75.84 -20.58
CA GLU A 612 -18.85 -76.76 -20.59
C GLU A 612 -19.43 -77.20 -19.23
N ALA A 613 -19.00 -76.66 -18.08
CA ALA A 613 -19.37 -77.26 -16.77
C ALA A 613 -20.34 -76.48 -15.89
N ALA A 614 -20.66 -75.19 -16.13
CA ALA A 614 -21.40 -74.46 -15.11
C ALA A 614 -22.41 -73.42 -15.61
N LEU A 615 -23.01 -73.73 -16.75
CA LEU A 615 -24.44 -73.50 -16.98
C LEU A 615 -25.32 -74.53 -16.20
N ALA A 616 -24.75 -75.21 -15.20
CA ALA A 616 -25.38 -76.29 -14.45
C ALA A 616 -26.07 -75.86 -13.14
N ASN A 617 -25.91 -74.64 -12.64
CA ASN A 617 -26.45 -74.28 -11.31
C ASN A 617 -27.07 -72.89 -11.25
N GLY A 618 -28.04 -72.59 -12.12
CA GLY A 618 -28.74 -71.30 -12.13
C GLY A 618 -29.17 -70.84 -10.73
N TYR A 619 -28.75 -69.63 -10.31
CA TYR A 619 -29.22 -68.99 -9.09
C TYR A 619 -29.24 -67.46 -9.20
N VAL A 620 -30.45 -66.92 -9.11
CA VAL A 620 -30.82 -65.71 -8.35
C VAL A 620 -31.51 -66.26 -7.07
N PRO A 621 -32.03 -65.52 -6.05
CA PRO A 621 -31.85 -64.15 -5.49
C PRO A 621 -31.74 -64.14 -3.91
N VAL A 622 -31.91 -62.96 -3.23
CA VAL A 622 -32.82 -62.73 -2.05
C VAL A 622 -32.28 -62.29 -0.62
N LEU A 623 -32.99 -61.30 0.00
CA LEU A 623 -33.28 -60.96 1.45
C LEU A 623 -32.16 -60.40 2.41
N GLU A 624 -32.38 -59.66 3.52
CA GLU A 624 -33.46 -58.84 4.15
C GLU A 624 -32.95 -58.18 5.48
N LYS A 625 -33.61 -57.08 5.92
CA LYS A 625 -34.05 -56.68 7.30
C LYS A 625 -33.11 -56.16 8.45
N LYS A 626 -33.57 -55.00 9.00
CA LYS A 626 -33.78 -54.54 10.44
C LYS A 626 -32.57 -54.48 11.42
N LEU A 627 -32.51 -53.65 12.48
CA LEU A 627 -33.52 -53.18 13.47
C LEU A 627 -33.03 -51.96 14.30
N ILE A 628 -33.96 -51.37 15.07
CA ILE A 628 -34.05 -50.06 15.78
C ILE A 628 -33.63 -50.12 17.28
N LYS A 629 -33.27 -48.97 17.90
CA LYS A 629 -33.70 -48.39 19.23
C LYS A 629 -32.58 -47.53 19.87
N ASP A 630 -32.77 -46.53 20.75
CA ASP A 630 -33.82 -45.60 21.21
C ASP A 630 -33.20 -44.75 22.38
N LYS A 631 -33.77 -43.56 22.68
CA LYS A 631 -33.84 -42.84 24.00
C LYS A 631 -32.72 -41.92 24.60
N THR A 632 -33.02 -40.60 24.58
CA THR A 632 -33.22 -39.58 25.67
C THR A 632 -32.24 -39.28 26.83
N MET A 633 -32.06 -37.95 27.05
CA MET A 633 -32.12 -37.13 28.30
C MET A 633 -30.83 -36.62 29.01
N GLY A 634 -30.77 -35.31 29.31
CA GLY A 634 -30.34 -34.79 30.63
C GLY A 634 -29.15 -33.81 30.74
N LEU A 635 -29.45 -32.49 30.87
CA LEU A 635 -28.94 -31.44 31.79
C LEU A 635 -27.50 -31.46 32.41
N VAL A 636 -26.87 -30.27 32.52
CA VAL A 636 -26.35 -29.58 33.76
C VAL A 636 -25.22 -28.54 33.46
N THR A 637 -25.50 -27.25 33.74
CA THR A 637 -24.75 -26.21 34.51
C THR A 637 -23.26 -25.90 34.17
N GLN A 638 -22.87 -24.70 33.70
CA GLN A 638 -22.62 -23.39 34.35
C GLN A 638 -21.30 -23.23 35.17
N TYR A 639 -20.55 -22.16 34.86
CA TYR A 639 -19.60 -21.34 35.65
C TYR A 639 -18.07 -21.60 35.73
N SER A 640 -17.36 -20.45 35.66
CA SER A 640 -15.98 -20.08 36.10
C SER A 640 -14.94 -20.03 34.95
N LEU A 641 -14.16 -18.96 34.69
CA LEU A 641 -13.69 -17.85 35.53
C LEU A 641 -13.54 -16.53 34.74
N LEU A 642 -14.03 -15.46 35.34
CA LEU A 642 -13.55 -14.08 35.25
C LEU A 642 -12.39 -13.95 36.25
N LEU A 643 -11.18 -13.60 35.79
CA LEU A 643 -10.10 -12.95 36.58
C LEU A 643 -8.83 -12.82 35.71
N ALA A 644 -8.75 -11.76 34.90
CA ALA A 644 -7.51 -11.08 34.46
C ALA A 644 -7.84 -10.06 33.34
N ALA A 645 -8.61 -9.02 33.64
CA ALA A 645 -8.75 -7.87 32.74
C ALA A 645 -8.96 -6.61 33.58
N ALA A 646 -7.97 -6.31 34.41
CA ALA A 646 -7.84 -5.04 35.12
C ALA A 646 -6.36 -4.63 35.07
N ALA A 647 -5.86 -4.41 33.85
CA ALA A 647 -4.64 -3.63 33.56
C ALA A 647 -4.47 -3.62 32.03
N GLY A 648 -4.55 -2.44 31.39
CA GLY A 648 -4.06 -2.29 30.01
C GLY A 648 -4.99 -1.59 29.03
N LEU A 649 -5.43 -0.37 29.34
CA LEU A 649 -5.75 0.63 28.32
C LEU A 649 -4.98 1.90 28.67
N PRO A 650 -3.99 2.34 27.87
CA PRO A 650 -3.42 3.67 28.05
C PRO A 650 -4.42 4.69 27.54
N PHE A 651 -4.98 5.47 28.48
CA PHE A 651 -5.57 6.76 28.19
C PHE A 651 -4.44 7.68 27.69
N SER A 652 -4.57 8.28 26.50
CA SER A 652 -3.84 9.53 26.24
C SER A 652 -4.61 10.64 26.95
N SER A 653 -4.20 10.91 28.18
CA SER A 653 -4.46 12.17 28.84
C SER A 653 -3.42 13.15 28.31
N ALA A 654 -3.81 14.31 27.81
CA ALA A 654 -2.92 15.46 27.95
C ALA A 654 -2.74 15.61 29.47
N ASP A 655 -1.54 15.44 30.00
CA ASP A 655 -1.31 15.52 31.45
C ASP A 655 -1.50 16.96 31.97
N GLY A 656 -1.70 17.92 31.06
CA GLY A 656 -1.87 19.33 31.37
C GLY A 656 -0.59 19.97 31.88
N GLN A 657 0.58 19.40 31.56
CA GLN A 657 1.90 19.84 32.03
C GLN A 657 2.15 21.32 31.74
N TYR A 658 1.74 21.82 30.57
CA TYR A 658 1.86 23.23 30.20
C TYR A 658 0.48 23.84 29.92
N ARG A 659 0.14 24.92 30.63
CA ARG A 659 -1.17 25.57 30.52
C ARG A 659 -1.30 26.43 29.27
N SER A 660 -0.21 27.06 28.84
CA SER A 660 -0.11 27.88 27.62
C SER A 660 0.00 27.02 26.34
N ARG A 661 0.50 25.78 26.45
CA ARG A 661 0.60 24.80 25.37
C ARG A 661 0.03 23.43 25.80
N PRO A 662 -1.30 23.35 26.05
CA PRO A 662 -1.95 22.12 26.51
C PRO A 662 -1.96 21.00 25.44
N ASP A 663 -1.58 21.33 24.20
CA ASP A 663 -1.36 20.40 23.11
C ASP A 663 -0.07 19.59 23.26
N LEU A 664 0.88 20.00 24.11
CA LEU A 664 2.14 19.30 24.32
C LEU A 664 2.02 18.25 25.44
N THR A 665 2.42 17.02 25.13
CA THR A 665 2.54 15.90 26.08
C THR A 665 3.94 15.31 25.96
N VAL A 666 4.88 15.94 26.65
CA VAL A 666 6.31 15.77 26.42
C VAL A 666 6.86 14.58 27.21
N PRO A 667 7.67 13.69 26.58
CA PRO A 667 8.35 12.60 27.30
C PRO A 667 9.21 13.13 28.44
N LYS A 668 9.13 12.50 29.61
CA LYS A 668 9.87 12.94 30.80
C LYS A 668 11.24 12.27 30.86
N LEU A 669 12.20 13.00 31.43
CA LEU A 669 13.53 12.49 31.72
C LEU A 669 13.61 12.15 33.21
N ASN A 670 13.83 10.87 33.52
CA ASN A 670 14.09 10.41 34.88
C ASN A 670 15.59 10.54 35.18
N ILE A 671 15.98 11.68 35.76
CA ILE A 671 17.36 12.03 36.07
C ILE A 671 17.77 11.37 37.39
N THR A 672 18.70 10.43 37.33
CA THR A 672 19.22 9.73 38.51
C THR A 672 20.55 10.29 39.01
N VAL A 673 21.29 10.98 38.14
CA VAL A 673 22.47 11.76 38.51
C VAL A 673 22.29 13.16 37.92
N PRO A 674 21.96 14.18 38.72
CA PRO A 674 21.79 15.55 38.25
C PRO A 674 23.08 16.16 37.72
N ALA A 675 22.99 16.88 36.60
CA ALA A 675 24.13 17.60 36.04
C ALA A 675 24.56 18.76 36.97
N PRO A 676 25.87 18.95 37.20
CA PRO A 676 26.36 20.08 38.00
C PRO A 676 26.04 21.45 37.36
N ASP A 677 25.85 21.48 36.05
CA ASP A 677 25.57 22.65 35.22
C ASP A 677 24.18 22.55 34.56
N ALA A 678 23.17 22.13 35.33
CA ALA A 678 21.85 21.80 34.77
C ALA A 678 21.20 22.93 33.94
N ASN A 679 21.50 24.18 34.30
CA ASN A 679 21.05 25.42 33.63
C ASN A 679 22.12 26.08 32.74
N GLY A 680 23.12 25.31 32.29
CA GLY A 680 24.16 25.76 31.37
C GLY A 680 23.63 26.09 29.97
N SER A 681 24.56 26.35 29.04
CA SER A 681 24.27 26.63 27.63
C SER A 681 24.11 25.36 26.78
N GLU A 682 24.46 24.20 27.33
CA GLU A 682 24.36 22.91 26.66
C GLU A 682 22.97 22.30 26.86
N TYR A 683 22.40 21.78 25.77
CA TYR A 683 21.10 21.14 25.73
C TYR A 683 21.20 19.69 25.28
N VAL A 684 20.26 18.87 25.72
CA VAL A 684 20.11 17.46 25.35
C VAL A 684 19.17 17.36 24.14
N PHE A 685 19.66 16.77 23.07
CA PHE A 685 18.92 16.51 21.83
C PHE A 685 18.61 15.03 21.74
N VAL A 686 17.32 14.69 21.72
CA VAL A 686 16.84 13.30 21.63
C VAL A 686 15.58 13.25 20.78
N ALA A 687 15.33 12.09 20.17
CA ALA A 687 14.11 11.80 19.42
C ALA A 687 13.41 10.57 20.04
N PRO A 688 12.82 10.71 21.24
CA PRO A 688 12.13 9.62 21.92
C PRO A 688 10.99 9.04 21.08
N TYR A 689 10.94 7.71 21.03
CA TYR A 689 9.85 6.96 20.41
C TYR A 689 9.55 5.68 21.19
N ALA A 690 8.27 5.35 21.29
CA ALA A 690 7.73 4.08 21.77
C ALA A 690 6.22 4.04 21.47
N ASN A 691 5.63 2.84 21.49
CA ASN A 691 4.18 2.68 21.37
C ASN A 691 3.41 3.17 22.60
N THR A 692 4.11 3.42 23.71
CA THR A 692 3.58 3.80 25.03
C THR A 692 3.53 5.31 25.24
N ILE A 693 4.36 6.10 24.52
CA ILE A 693 4.38 7.55 24.68
C ILE A 693 3.37 8.24 23.74
N PRO A 694 2.65 9.28 24.19
CA PRO A 694 1.63 9.94 23.36
C PRO A 694 2.19 10.73 22.18
N GLN A 695 3.35 11.36 22.36
CA GLN A 695 3.98 12.22 21.35
C GLN A 695 5.43 11.80 21.15
N PRO A 696 5.71 10.86 20.23
CA PRO A 696 7.06 10.65 19.73
C PRO A 696 7.48 11.83 18.85
N GLY A 697 8.77 12.18 18.84
CA GLY A 697 9.28 13.30 18.05
C GLY A 697 10.65 13.77 18.49
N ALA A 698 11.17 14.83 17.86
CA ALA A 698 12.40 15.49 18.27
C ALA A 698 12.16 16.45 19.43
N TYR A 699 13.05 16.44 20.43
CA TYR A 699 12.96 17.29 21.59
C TYR A 699 14.33 17.84 21.99
N ILE A 700 14.33 19.09 22.45
CA ILE A 700 15.47 19.74 23.10
C ILE A 700 15.12 19.93 24.57
N TYR A 701 15.97 19.41 25.47
CA TYR A 701 15.83 19.58 26.91
C TYR A 701 17.02 20.33 27.50
N ARG A 702 16.79 21.04 28.60
CA ARG A 702 17.84 21.35 29.56
C ARG A 702 18.27 20.06 30.29
N LYS A 703 19.44 20.07 30.91
CA LYS A 703 19.95 18.88 31.62
C LYS A 703 19.15 18.58 32.91
N ASP A 704 18.35 19.51 33.42
CA ASP A 704 17.37 19.26 34.49
C ASP A 704 16.05 18.64 34.00
N GLY A 705 15.92 18.40 32.70
CA GLY A 705 14.73 17.80 32.10
C GLY A 705 13.64 18.79 31.69
N ASP A 706 13.86 20.10 31.89
CA ASP A 706 12.94 21.12 31.42
C ASP A 706 12.94 21.21 29.89
N LEU A 707 11.75 21.36 29.30
CA LEU A 707 11.58 21.44 27.86
C LEU A 707 12.16 22.77 27.33
N VAL A 708 12.85 22.71 26.21
CA VAL A 708 13.25 23.91 25.46
C VAL A 708 12.46 23.98 24.16
N TRP A 709 12.41 22.86 23.44
CA TRP A 709 11.73 22.76 22.15
C TRP A 709 11.07 21.40 21.96
N SER A 710 9.85 21.42 21.47
CA SER A 710 9.14 20.27 20.90
C SER A 710 9.08 20.40 19.38
N GLY A 711 9.62 19.41 18.68
CA GLY A 711 9.58 19.29 17.23
C GLY A 711 8.36 18.55 16.68
N VAL A 712 7.37 18.28 17.52
CA VAL A 712 6.09 17.69 17.08
C VAL A 712 5.43 18.62 16.07
N GLY A 713 5.19 18.11 14.86
CA GLY A 713 4.66 18.89 13.74
C GLY A 713 5.71 19.56 12.85
N TYR A 714 6.98 19.61 13.28
CA TYR A 714 8.10 20.11 12.45
C TYR A 714 8.72 18.99 11.61
N TYR A 715 8.91 17.81 12.22
CA TYR A 715 9.31 16.59 11.52
C TYR A 715 8.11 15.64 11.37
N SER A 716 8.06 14.92 10.25
CA SER A 716 6.94 14.01 9.93
C SER A 716 7.27 12.54 10.18
N GLY A 717 6.42 11.84 10.92
CA GLY A 717 6.56 10.40 11.15
C GLY A 717 7.59 10.06 12.24
N PHE A 718 8.36 9.00 12.02
CA PHE A 718 9.45 8.60 12.90
C PHE A 718 10.64 9.56 12.74
N VAL A 719 11.27 9.94 13.86
CA VAL A 719 12.40 10.87 13.90
C VAL A 719 13.61 10.20 14.53
N ALA A 720 14.78 10.36 13.93
CA ALA A 720 16.05 9.85 14.45
C ALA A 720 17.20 10.82 14.17
N ASN A 721 18.36 10.58 14.81
CA ASN A 721 19.59 11.36 14.61
C ASN A 721 19.39 12.87 14.76
N PHE A 722 18.55 13.29 15.70
CA PHE A 722 18.23 14.70 15.93
C PHE A 722 19.35 15.39 16.71
N HIS A 723 20.05 16.35 16.08
CA HIS A 723 21.07 17.19 16.73
C HIS A 723 21.45 18.40 15.87
N PRO A 724 22.16 19.41 16.41
CA PRO A 724 22.71 20.48 15.59
C PRO A 724 23.91 20.01 14.76
N THR A 725 24.07 20.61 13.59
CA THR A 725 25.21 20.47 12.67
C THR A 725 25.54 21.83 12.04
N THR A 726 26.60 21.89 11.25
CA THR A 726 26.96 23.11 10.49
C THR A 726 26.70 22.90 9.01
N TYR A 727 26.01 23.84 8.38
CA TYR A 727 25.75 23.84 6.93
C TYR A 727 25.86 25.26 6.39
N ASN A 728 26.70 25.45 5.36
CA ASN A 728 27.03 26.76 4.80
C ASN A 728 27.41 27.82 5.85
N GLY A 729 28.22 27.43 6.84
CA GLY A 729 28.69 28.31 7.91
C GLY A 729 27.62 28.72 8.94
N LYS A 730 26.44 28.09 8.92
CA LYS A 730 25.37 28.30 9.89
C LYS A 730 25.13 27.03 10.70
N THR A 731 24.86 27.19 11.99
CA THR A 731 24.37 26.11 12.84
C THR A 731 22.90 25.84 12.50
N VAL A 732 22.58 24.59 12.18
CA VAL A 732 21.24 24.13 11.79
C VAL A 732 20.90 22.87 12.57
N LEU A 733 19.62 22.57 12.78
CA LEU A 733 19.20 21.26 13.31
C LEU A 733 19.11 20.28 12.16
N GLN A 734 19.59 19.06 12.36
CA GLN A 734 19.34 17.94 11.48
C GLN A 734 18.46 16.90 12.16
N GLY A 735 17.68 16.18 11.37
CA GLY A 735 16.94 15.00 11.81
C GLY A 735 16.48 14.17 10.62
N PHE A 736 16.50 12.85 10.77
CA PHE A 736 15.80 11.95 9.86
C PHE A 736 14.30 12.07 10.10
N GLN A 737 13.51 12.03 9.02
CA GLN A 737 12.06 11.84 9.11
C GLN A 737 11.60 10.75 8.14
N GLY A 738 10.71 9.86 8.58
CA GLY A 738 10.19 8.80 7.72
C GLY A 738 9.51 7.66 8.46
N THR A 739 9.71 6.43 7.99
CA THR A 739 9.23 5.20 8.62
C THR A 739 10.39 4.29 8.95
N MET A 740 10.30 3.58 10.08
CA MET A 740 11.28 2.58 10.49
C MET A 740 10.66 1.17 10.33
N ASP A 741 11.35 0.29 9.63
CA ASP A 741 11.09 -1.15 9.69
C ASP A 741 11.59 -1.68 11.02
N GLN A 742 10.65 -2.03 11.90
CA GLN A 742 10.93 -2.54 13.25
C GLN A 742 11.66 -3.89 13.22
N ASN A 743 11.63 -4.65 12.11
CA ASN A 743 12.22 -5.98 12.05
C ASN A 743 13.71 -5.94 11.70
N HIS A 744 14.11 -5.10 10.74
CA HIS A 744 15.51 -4.95 10.34
C HIS A 744 16.18 -3.77 11.05
N GLY A 745 15.41 -2.81 11.57
CA GLY A 745 15.95 -1.55 12.10
C GLY A 745 16.38 -0.58 11.00
N GLU A 746 15.93 -0.79 9.77
CA GLU A 746 16.16 0.10 8.63
C GLU A 746 15.06 1.17 8.57
N GLY A 747 15.31 2.26 7.85
CA GLY A 747 14.24 3.20 7.58
C GLY A 747 14.25 3.77 6.19
N VAL A 748 13.08 4.29 5.82
CA VAL A 748 12.77 4.84 4.51
C VAL A 748 12.24 6.23 4.75
N GLY A 749 12.98 7.24 4.26
CA GLY A 749 12.63 8.63 4.53
C GLY A 749 13.61 9.61 3.91
N GLN A 750 13.84 10.71 4.62
CA GLN A 750 14.74 11.78 4.20
C GLN A 750 15.35 12.46 5.42
N HIS A 751 16.56 13.01 5.26
CA HIS A 751 17.18 13.86 6.27
C HIS A 751 16.81 15.32 6.00
N VAL A 752 16.34 15.99 7.04
CA VAL A 752 15.80 17.35 7.01
C VAL A 752 16.66 18.25 7.87
N LEU A 753 16.98 19.43 7.33
CA LEU A 753 17.67 20.49 8.05
C LEU A 753 16.70 21.63 8.37
N LEU A 754 16.69 22.10 9.62
CA LEU A 754 15.95 23.28 10.08
C LEU A 754 16.92 24.37 10.53
N ASP A 755 16.59 25.63 10.27
CA ASP A 755 17.39 26.75 10.76
C ASP A 755 17.12 27.08 12.25
N GLN A 756 17.73 28.16 12.76
CA GLN A 756 17.55 28.61 14.15
C GLN A 756 16.14 29.11 14.47
N ASN A 757 15.34 29.42 13.44
CA ASN A 757 13.94 29.79 13.58
C ASN A 757 13.02 28.55 13.52
N TYR A 758 13.61 27.36 13.40
CA TYR A 758 12.94 26.07 13.18
C TYR A 758 12.21 25.98 11.85
N GLU A 759 12.56 26.84 10.88
CA GLU A 759 12.02 26.80 9.54
C GLU A 759 12.76 25.77 8.69
N HIS A 760 12.03 25.14 7.77
CA HIS A 760 12.61 24.17 6.84
C HIS A 760 13.65 24.84 5.96
N LEU A 761 14.88 24.32 5.99
CA LEU A 761 15.97 24.79 5.14
C LEU A 761 16.10 23.91 3.90
N ILE A 762 16.22 22.60 4.09
CA ILE A 762 16.37 21.64 2.99
C ILE A 762 15.98 20.23 3.42
N SER A 763 15.38 19.47 2.50
CA SER A 763 15.27 18.02 2.58
C SER A 763 16.23 17.43 1.58
N THR A 764 17.15 16.58 2.06
CA THR A 764 18.21 16.04 1.22
C THR A 764 17.71 15.04 0.20
N ARG A 765 18.35 15.05 -0.98
CA ARG A 765 18.11 14.09 -2.06
C ARG A 765 19.46 13.47 -2.40
N THR A 766 19.56 12.16 -2.20
CA THR A 766 20.77 11.41 -2.48
C THR A 766 20.91 11.15 -3.98
N GLY A 767 22.12 10.79 -4.42
CA GLY A 767 22.41 10.51 -5.81
C GLY A 767 21.67 9.27 -6.33
N ASN A 768 21.52 9.18 -7.65
CA ASN A 768 20.89 8.04 -8.33
C ASN A 768 19.42 7.75 -7.90
N HIS A 769 18.75 8.72 -7.28
CA HIS A 769 17.40 8.55 -6.72
C HIS A 769 17.29 7.44 -5.66
N HIS A 770 18.40 7.10 -5.00
CA HIS A 770 18.36 6.20 -3.86
C HIS A 770 17.56 6.82 -2.72
N ILE A 771 17.01 5.98 -1.84
CA ILE A 771 16.31 6.45 -0.65
C ILE A 771 17.30 6.40 0.51
N PRO A 772 17.59 7.52 1.18
CA PRO A 772 18.46 7.51 2.35
C PRO A 772 17.79 6.76 3.50
N SER A 773 18.61 6.04 4.23
CA SER A 773 18.18 5.28 5.40
C SER A 773 18.37 6.10 6.70
N ILE A 774 17.84 5.56 7.80
CA ILE A 774 17.83 6.22 9.12
C ILE A 774 19.21 6.37 9.72
N HIS A 775 20.18 5.52 9.38
CA HIS A 775 21.34 5.27 10.24
C HIS A 775 22.33 6.43 10.29
N GLU A 776 22.66 7.01 9.14
CA GLU A 776 23.70 8.03 9.06
C GLU A 776 23.32 9.23 8.20
N PHE A 777 23.64 10.40 8.74
CA PHE A 777 23.71 11.64 7.99
C PHE A 777 24.76 12.55 8.65
N THR A 778 25.96 12.59 8.07
CA THR A 778 27.07 13.40 8.58
C THR A 778 27.41 14.48 7.56
N VAL A 779 27.26 15.75 7.95
CA VAL A 779 27.70 16.87 7.10
C VAL A 779 29.22 16.96 7.13
N VAL A 780 29.81 17.06 5.94
CA VAL A 780 31.25 17.15 5.72
C VAL A 780 31.56 18.48 5.02
N ASN A 781 32.55 19.21 5.53
CA ASN A 781 33.02 20.48 4.99
C ASN A 781 31.89 21.51 4.75
N ASP A 782 30.85 21.49 5.59
CA ASP A 782 29.66 22.35 5.54
C ASP A 782 28.84 22.28 4.24
N LYS A 783 29.08 21.30 3.35
CA LYS A 783 28.52 21.27 1.98
C LYS A 783 28.06 19.90 1.52
N THR A 784 28.87 18.86 1.75
CA THR A 784 28.52 17.49 1.37
C THR A 784 27.98 16.74 2.57
N ALA A 785 27.26 15.64 2.35
CA ALA A 785 26.81 14.75 3.40
C ALA A 785 27.16 13.30 3.07
N LEU A 786 27.55 12.57 4.11
CA LEU A 786 27.66 11.12 4.10
C LEU A 786 26.30 10.54 4.52
N VAL A 787 25.80 9.57 3.78
CA VAL A 787 24.50 8.94 4.04
C VAL A 787 24.55 7.46 3.74
N GLU A 788 23.90 6.68 4.60
CA GLU A 788 23.71 5.25 4.39
C GLU A 788 22.47 5.00 3.51
N ILE A 789 22.56 4.01 2.63
CA ILE A 789 21.51 3.59 1.72
C ILE A 789 21.36 2.08 1.82
N TYR A 790 20.12 1.65 2.01
CA TYR A 790 19.76 0.25 1.97
C TYR A 790 18.99 -0.07 0.70
N LEU A 791 19.45 -1.07 -0.06
CA LEU A 791 18.86 -1.44 -1.34
C LEU A 791 18.54 -2.94 -1.41
N PRO A 792 17.25 -3.33 -1.38
CA PRO A 792 16.83 -4.69 -1.66
C PRO A 792 17.30 -5.14 -3.04
N THR A 793 18.19 -6.13 -3.09
CA THR A 793 18.88 -6.57 -4.29
C THR A 793 18.62 -8.06 -4.54
N ILE A 794 18.32 -8.41 -5.79
CA ILE A 794 18.17 -9.80 -6.19
C ILE A 794 19.57 -10.41 -6.36
N ALA A 795 19.86 -11.46 -5.60
CA ALA A 795 21.13 -12.18 -5.64
C ALA A 795 20.92 -13.70 -5.53
N ASN A 796 21.84 -14.48 -6.09
CA ASN A 796 21.81 -15.93 -5.94
C ASN A 796 22.34 -16.32 -4.55
N LEU A 797 21.43 -16.63 -3.62
CA LEU A 797 21.80 -16.92 -2.23
C LEU A 797 22.24 -18.37 -1.97
N THR A 798 22.22 -19.23 -3.00
CA THR A 798 22.64 -20.64 -2.84
C THR A 798 24.10 -20.80 -2.42
N LEU A 799 24.95 -19.82 -2.73
CA LEU A 799 26.34 -19.78 -2.30
C LEU A 799 26.49 -19.66 -0.77
N TRP A 800 25.49 -19.11 -0.09
CA TRP A 800 25.47 -18.91 1.37
C TRP A 800 24.42 -19.79 2.07
N GLY A 801 24.10 -20.95 1.46
CA GLY A 801 23.19 -21.95 2.05
C GLY A 801 21.70 -21.70 1.80
N GLY A 802 21.34 -20.68 1.01
CA GLY A 802 19.97 -20.44 0.58
C GLY A 802 19.45 -21.47 -0.42
N ASN A 803 18.12 -21.60 -0.53
CA ASN A 803 17.48 -22.38 -1.59
C ASN A 803 17.07 -21.51 -2.78
N SER A 804 16.58 -22.12 -3.86
CA SER A 804 16.20 -21.44 -5.10
C SER A 804 15.12 -20.36 -4.95
N SER A 805 14.32 -20.42 -3.88
CA SER A 805 13.27 -19.45 -3.58
C SER A 805 13.78 -18.26 -2.76
N GLN A 806 14.98 -18.34 -2.18
CA GLN A 806 15.60 -17.27 -1.41
C GLN A 806 16.53 -16.47 -2.33
N GLN A 807 16.09 -15.30 -2.76
CA GLN A 807 16.73 -14.51 -3.81
C GLN A 807 16.96 -13.04 -3.41
N TRP A 808 16.55 -12.62 -2.21
CA TRP A 808 16.58 -11.23 -1.80
C TRP A 808 17.62 -10.97 -0.70
N LEU A 809 18.55 -10.07 -0.98
CA LEU A 809 19.61 -9.65 -0.08
C LEU A 809 19.54 -8.14 0.15
N GLY A 810 19.77 -7.72 1.38
CA GLY A 810 19.83 -6.33 1.78
C GLY A 810 21.18 -5.76 1.45
N ASN A 811 21.30 -5.03 0.33
CA ASN A 811 22.58 -4.46 -0.05
C ASN A 811 22.81 -3.15 0.71
N GLY A 812 23.97 -3.04 1.37
CA GLY A 812 24.37 -1.84 2.10
C GLY A 812 25.26 -0.96 1.25
N LEU A 813 24.85 0.27 1.06
CA LEU A 813 25.61 1.29 0.35
C LEU A 813 25.80 2.51 1.24
N PHE A 814 26.78 3.33 0.90
CA PHE A 814 26.79 4.71 1.36
C PHE A 814 27.19 5.65 0.22
N GLN A 815 26.74 6.89 0.34
CA GLN A 815 27.10 7.96 -0.59
C GLN A 815 27.69 9.14 0.15
N GLU A 816 28.62 9.83 -0.51
CA GLU A 816 28.85 11.25 -0.30
C GLU A 816 28.20 12.02 -1.44
N PHE A 817 27.44 13.06 -1.12
CA PHE A 817 26.78 13.90 -2.11
C PHE A 817 26.73 15.35 -1.66
N ASP A 818 26.63 16.28 -2.60
CA ASP A 818 26.43 17.70 -2.31
C ASP A 818 24.99 17.94 -1.81
N ILE A 819 24.85 18.51 -0.62
CA ILE A 819 23.55 18.63 0.07
C ILE A 819 22.59 19.55 -0.73
N ALA A 820 23.12 20.60 -1.36
CA ALA A 820 22.31 21.60 -2.04
C ALA A 820 21.77 21.10 -3.39
N THR A 821 22.58 20.35 -4.12
CA THR A 821 22.30 19.93 -5.50
C THR A 821 21.84 18.47 -5.61
N GLY A 822 22.20 17.63 -4.64
CA GLY A 822 22.06 16.18 -4.72
C GLY A 822 23.09 15.49 -5.61
N GLU A 823 24.11 16.22 -6.08
CA GLU A 823 25.15 15.66 -6.95
C GLU A 823 26.02 14.65 -6.18
N LEU A 824 26.17 13.47 -6.78
CA LEU A 824 26.97 12.39 -6.20
C LEU A 824 28.46 12.73 -6.27
N VAL A 825 29.14 12.64 -5.13
CA VAL A 825 30.60 12.78 -5.02
C VAL A 825 31.27 11.40 -5.02
N PHE A 826 30.72 10.47 -4.23
CA PHE A 826 31.23 9.12 -4.10
C PHE A 826 30.10 8.16 -3.73
N GLU A 827 30.14 6.94 -4.26
CA GLU A 827 29.24 5.85 -3.87
C GLU A 827 30.06 4.59 -3.64
N TRP A 828 29.75 3.88 -2.57
CA TRP A 828 30.36 2.60 -2.26
C TRP A 828 29.28 1.55 -2.05
N ASN A 829 29.49 0.39 -2.64
CA ASN A 829 28.58 -0.74 -2.61
C ASN A 829 29.26 -1.92 -1.91
N SER A 830 28.66 -2.41 -0.82
CA SER A 830 29.29 -3.44 -0.01
C SER A 830 29.51 -4.75 -0.75
N LEU A 831 28.64 -5.11 -1.71
CA LEU A 831 28.78 -6.35 -2.48
C LEU A 831 30.03 -6.40 -3.38
N ASP A 832 30.64 -5.25 -3.68
CA ASP A 832 31.84 -5.20 -4.51
C ASP A 832 33.11 -5.58 -3.70
N TYR A 833 33.04 -5.50 -2.37
CA TYR A 833 34.22 -5.61 -1.50
C TYR A 833 34.06 -6.58 -0.31
N LEU A 834 32.83 -6.88 0.11
CA LEU A 834 32.53 -7.74 1.25
C LEU A 834 31.87 -9.04 0.80
N ASP A 835 32.27 -10.16 1.42
CA ASP A 835 31.61 -11.46 1.23
C ASP A 835 30.48 -11.61 2.26
N PRO A 836 29.23 -11.80 1.84
CA PRO A 836 28.12 -12.07 2.75
C PRO A 836 28.31 -13.27 3.68
N ALA A 837 29.22 -14.20 3.36
CA ALA A 837 29.57 -15.33 4.21
C ALA A 837 30.16 -14.92 5.58
N ASP A 838 30.74 -13.72 5.68
CA ASP A 838 31.36 -13.22 6.91
C ASP A 838 30.36 -12.56 7.87
N SER A 839 29.09 -12.43 7.47
CA SER A 839 28.02 -11.91 8.33
C SER A 839 27.78 -12.81 9.53
N LEU A 840 27.69 -12.21 10.72
CA LEU A 840 27.21 -12.86 11.94
C LEU A 840 25.68 -13.01 11.96
N ASN A 841 24.96 -12.30 11.09
CA ASN A 841 23.53 -12.49 10.87
C ASN A 841 23.32 -13.50 9.73
N ALA A 842 22.95 -14.74 10.08
CA ALA A 842 22.79 -15.82 9.11
C ALA A 842 21.51 -15.68 8.26
N LEU A 843 21.56 -16.14 7.01
CA LEU A 843 20.38 -16.24 6.15
C LEU A 843 19.31 -17.12 6.81
N GLY A 844 18.09 -16.59 6.94
CA GLY A 844 16.99 -17.30 7.60
C GLY A 844 17.07 -17.33 9.13
N SER A 845 17.92 -16.50 9.75
CA SER A 845 17.96 -16.30 11.21
C SER A 845 16.61 -15.91 11.80
N SER A 846 15.78 -15.26 11.00
CA SER A 846 14.42 -14.82 11.35
C SER A 846 13.52 -14.81 10.10
N ALA A 847 12.21 -14.68 10.31
CA ALA A 847 11.25 -14.57 9.21
C ALA A 847 11.50 -13.31 8.35
N SER A 848 12.00 -12.23 8.96
CA SER A 848 12.42 -11.01 8.28
C SER A 848 13.69 -11.24 7.45
N ASN A 849 14.67 -11.97 7.97
CA ASN A 849 15.91 -12.30 7.23
C ASN A 849 15.79 -13.53 6.31
N SER A 850 14.58 -13.89 5.84
CA SER A 850 14.36 -15.14 5.10
C SER A 850 14.90 -15.11 3.67
N GLY A 851 15.12 -13.94 3.08
CA GLY A 851 15.53 -13.75 1.68
C GLY A 851 14.43 -14.08 0.66
N LEU A 852 13.17 -14.24 1.07
CA LEU A 852 12.07 -14.69 0.21
C LEU A 852 11.37 -13.57 -0.57
N SER A 853 11.49 -12.32 -0.12
CA SER A 853 10.89 -11.16 -0.78
C SER A 853 11.70 -9.90 -0.54
N SER A 854 11.41 -8.83 -1.28
CA SER A 854 12.06 -7.53 -1.11
C SER A 854 11.79 -6.87 0.26
N ALA A 855 10.78 -7.33 1.00
CA ALA A 855 10.48 -6.89 2.37
C ALA A 855 11.06 -7.84 3.44
N GLN A 856 11.67 -8.94 3.01
CA GLN A 856 12.28 -9.96 3.86
C GLN A 856 13.69 -10.26 3.36
N THR A 857 14.44 -9.21 3.07
CA THR A 857 15.82 -9.28 2.60
C THR A 857 16.71 -9.90 3.68
N TRP A 858 17.72 -10.66 3.26
CA TRP A 858 18.80 -11.03 4.19
C TRP A 858 19.72 -9.83 4.42
N ASP A 859 19.62 -9.22 5.60
CA ASP A 859 20.45 -8.10 6.02
C ASP A 859 21.80 -8.60 6.54
N TYR A 860 22.74 -8.83 5.62
CA TYR A 860 24.05 -9.40 5.96
C TYR A 860 25.05 -8.35 6.47
N VAL A 861 24.93 -7.08 6.07
CA VAL A 861 25.96 -6.05 6.31
C VAL A 861 25.55 -5.02 7.36
N HIS A 862 24.32 -4.53 7.35
CA HIS A 862 23.81 -3.52 8.29
C HIS A 862 24.81 -2.40 8.63
N ILE A 863 25.07 -1.52 7.65
CA ILE A 863 25.90 -0.32 7.86
C ILE A 863 25.15 0.63 8.77
N ASN A 864 25.78 1.14 9.82
CA ASN A 864 25.11 2.01 10.79
C ASN A 864 25.80 3.34 11.09
N SER A 865 27.03 3.53 10.60
CA SER A 865 27.73 4.81 10.68
C SER A 865 28.83 4.91 9.64
N ILE A 866 29.01 6.14 9.16
CA ILE A 866 30.04 6.53 8.20
C ILE A 866 30.66 7.85 8.68
N ASP A 867 31.99 7.91 8.68
CA ASP A 867 32.76 9.12 8.93
C ASP A 867 33.87 9.28 7.89
N LYS A 868 34.43 10.48 7.73
CA LYS A 868 35.46 10.77 6.71
C LYS A 868 36.71 11.33 7.35
N ASP A 869 37.86 10.84 6.89
CA ASP A 869 39.17 11.26 7.37
C ASP A 869 39.74 12.42 6.55
N ASN A 870 40.87 13.00 7.00
CA ASN A 870 41.47 14.17 6.34
C ASN A 870 42.08 13.83 4.97
N ASP A 871 42.38 12.57 4.71
CA ASP A 871 42.91 12.08 3.43
C ASP A 871 41.78 11.77 2.43
N GLY A 872 40.52 11.92 2.85
CA GLY A 872 39.33 11.67 2.04
C GLY A 872 38.84 10.23 2.06
N ASN A 873 39.37 9.38 2.94
CA ASN A 873 38.93 8.00 3.13
C ASN A 873 37.76 7.90 4.11
N TYR A 874 37.02 6.80 4.04
CA TYR A 874 35.81 6.61 4.83
C TYR A 874 36.02 5.57 5.94
N LEU A 875 35.49 5.84 7.12
CA LEU A 875 35.39 4.90 8.24
C LEU A 875 33.95 4.40 8.29
N VAL A 876 33.73 3.10 8.11
CA VAL A 876 32.41 2.50 8.02
C VAL A 876 32.24 1.43 9.07
N SER A 877 31.18 1.54 9.88
CA SER A 877 30.81 0.52 10.85
C SER A 877 29.72 -0.39 10.28
N SER A 878 29.99 -1.69 10.29
CA SER A 878 29.01 -2.74 9.99
C SER A 878 28.64 -3.46 11.27
N ARG A 879 27.34 -3.43 11.60
CA ARG A 879 26.79 -4.09 12.77
C ARG A 879 26.88 -5.61 12.63
N HIS A 880 26.48 -6.16 11.48
CA HIS A 880 26.37 -7.60 11.29
C HIS A 880 27.70 -8.28 10.99
N PHE A 881 28.75 -7.54 10.59
CA PHE A 881 30.11 -8.06 10.58
C PHE A 881 30.83 -7.89 11.92
N SER A 882 30.26 -7.11 12.86
CA SER A 882 30.97 -6.65 14.06
C SER A 882 32.37 -6.12 13.73
N THR A 883 32.45 -5.35 12.64
CA THR A 883 33.70 -4.89 12.03
C THR A 883 33.60 -3.42 11.66
N ILE A 884 34.70 -2.69 11.88
CA ILE A 884 34.88 -1.30 11.42
C ILE A 884 35.92 -1.32 10.30
N PHE A 885 35.58 -0.72 9.16
CA PHE A 885 36.41 -0.68 7.96
C PHE A 885 36.95 0.73 7.71
N LYS A 886 38.19 0.84 7.25
CA LYS A 886 38.66 2.02 6.52
C LYS A 886 38.64 1.72 5.03
N ILE A 887 37.91 2.54 4.28
CA ILE A 887 37.67 2.41 2.85
C ILE A 887 38.39 3.54 2.12
N ASN A 888 39.11 3.18 1.07
CA ASN A 888 39.80 4.13 0.21
C ASN A 888 38.79 5.01 -0.53
N GLY A 889 38.90 6.32 -0.35
CA GLY A 889 37.95 7.28 -0.91
C GLY A 889 38.07 7.52 -2.42
N THR A 890 39.04 6.89 -3.08
CA THR A 890 39.23 6.99 -4.54
C THR A 890 38.70 5.78 -5.28
N ASP A 891 38.98 4.57 -4.78
CA ASP A 891 38.69 3.32 -5.49
C ASP A 891 37.80 2.35 -4.70
N GLY A 892 37.40 2.68 -3.48
CA GLY A 892 36.53 1.86 -2.64
C GLY A 892 37.19 0.64 -2.00
N SER A 893 38.50 0.41 -2.21
CA SER A 893 39.22 -0.72 -1.61
C SER A 893 39.31 -0.62 -0.08
N ILE A 894 39.32 -1.77 0.60
CA ILE A 894 39.49 -1.83 2.06
C ILE A 894 40.97 -1.63 2.38
N ILE A 895 41.28 -0.58 3.15
CA ILE A 895 42.63 -0.26 3.61
C ILE A 895 42.99 -1.10 4.84
N TRP A 896 42.09 -1.12 5.82
CA TRP A 896 42.19 -1.96 7.00
C TRP A 896 40.81 -2.25 7.57
N GLN A 897 40.73 -3.27 8.41
CA GLN A 897 39.53 -3.60 9.18
C GLN A 897 39.88 -3.92 10.63
N LEU A 898 39.01 -3.54 11.55
CA LEU A 898 39.13 -3.78 12.99
C LEU A 898 37.96 -4.65 13.45
N GLY A 899 38.24 -5.75 14.14
CA GLY A 899 37.21 -6.71 14.57
C GLY A 899 36.83 -7.72 13.48
N GLY A 900 35.74 -8.46 13.74
CA GLY A 900 35.26 -9.56 12.89
C GLY A 900 36.28 -10.67 12.64
N ASN A 901 36.08 -11.40 11.53
CA ASN A 901 36.89 -12.57 11.18
C ASN A 901 38.26 -12.23 10.56
N HIS A 902 38.44 -11.01 10.03
CA HIS A 902 39.64 -10.66 9.25
C HIS A 902 40.34 -9.38 9.76
N SER A 903 40.31 -9.13 11.07
CA SER A 903 40.97 -7.95 11.67
C SER A 903 42.42 -7.80 11.20
N THR A 904 42.76 -6.62 10.68
CA THR A 904 44.14 -6.24 10.33
C THR A 904 45.01 -6.10 11.57
N PHE A 905 44.40 -5.75 12.70
CA PHE A 905 45.10 -5.47 13.95
C PHE A 905 45.04 -6.64 14.92
N THR A 906 46.14 -6.84 15.63
CA THR A 906 46.17 -7.63 16.86
C THR A 906 45.59 -6.79 18.00
N GLN A 907 44.54 -7.29 18.66
CA GLN A 907 43.84 -6.62 19.75
C GLN A 907 43.62 -7.56 20.93
N ASP A 908 43.64 -7.03 22.15
CA ASP A 908 43.39 -7.75 23.41
C ASP A 908 41.99 -7.53 24.00
N PHE A 909 41.12 -6.86 23.23
CA PHE A 909 39.75 -6.56 23.59
C PHE A 909 38.77 -7.09 22.54
N THR A 910 37.52 -7.30 22.96
CA THR A 910 36.42 -7.73 22.10
C THR A 910 35.31 -6.69 22.12
N PHE A 911 34.67 -6.52 20.97
CA PHE A 911 33.47 -5.69 20.78
C PHE A 911 32.60 -6.35 19.71
N GLY A 912 31.34 -5.93 19.61
CA GLY A 912 30.49 -6.42 18.52
C GLY A 912 29.17 -5.67 18.43
N PHE A 913 28.55 -5.77 17.25
CA PHE A 913 27.31 -5.07 16.88
C PHE A 913 27.37 -3.55 17.12
N GLN A 914 28.58 -2.98 17.03
CA GLN A 914 28.91 -1.61 17.39
C GLN A 914 28.26 -0.57 16.48
N HIS A 915 28.04 0.62 17.01
CA HIS A 915 27.46 1.79 16.32
C HIS A 915 28.39 3.01 16.43
N ASP A 916 28.11 4.02 15.60
CA ASP A 916 28.67 5.37 15.71
C ASP A 916 30.21 5.40 15.74
N ALA A 917 30.85 4.73 14.78
CA ALA A 917 32.30 4.79 14.62
C ALA A 917 32.71 6.18 14.08
N ARG A 918 33.65 6.83 14.77
CA ARG A 918 34.10 8.20 14.47
C ARG A 918 35.61 8.33 14.53
N TRP A 919 36.16 9.13 13.63
CA TRP A 919 37.53 9.61 13.70
C TRP A 919 37.73 10.57 14.87
N ARG A 920 38.86 10.45 15.56
CA ARG A 920 39.24 11.35 16.66
C ARG A 920 40.56 12.06 16.41
N SER A 921 41.57 11.33 15.98
CA SER A 921 42.85 11.93 15.58
C SER A 921 43.61 11.02 14.64
N GLN A 922 44.45 11.61 13.81
CA GLN A 922 45.38 10.91 12.91
C GLN A 922 46.74 11.59 13.02
N SER A 923 47.78 10.81 13.32
CA SER A 923 49.15 11.33 13.48
C SER A 923 50.16 10.29 13.05
N GLY A 924 50.73 10.46 11.85
CA GLY A 924 51.68 9.52 11.27
C GLY A 924 51.07 8.13 11.11
N ASN A 925 51.65 7.13 11.78
CA ASN A 925 51.17 5.74 11.76
C ASN A 925 50.18 5.42 12.88
N ILE A 926 49.65 6.44 13.57
CA ILE A 926 48.72 6.26 14.68
C ILE A 926 47.39 6.92 14.34
N ASP A 927 46.34 6.12 14.33
CA ASP A 927 44.96 6.56 14.22
C ASP A 927 44.27 6.35 15.57
N VAL A 928 43.37 7.26 15.95
CA VAL A 928 42.46 7.08 17.09
C VAL A 928 41.04 7.21 16.60
N ILE A 929 40.25 6.18 16.88
CA ILE A 929 38.80 6.15 16.62
C ILE A 929 38.03 5.97 17.92
N SER A 930 36.75 6.33 17.92
CA SER A 930 35.82 5.90 18.96
C SER A 930 34.61 5.22 18.35
N PHE A 931 33.93 4.41 19.14
CA PHE A 931 32.65 3.83 18.75
C PHE A 931 31.84 3.43 19.98
N PHE A 932 30.53 3.31 19.78
CA PHE A 932 29.61 2.73 20.75
C PHE A 932 29.59 1.20 20.59
N ASP A 933 30.14 0.49 21.56
CA ASP A 933 30.14 -0.97 21.61
C ASP A 933 28.89 -1.47 22.32
N ASN A 934 27.89 -1.86 21.52
CA ASN A 934 26.66 -2.50 22.00
C ASN A 934 26.97 -3.80 22.76
N SER A 935 28.06 -4.48 22.40
CA SER A 935 28.54 -5.73 22.99
C SER A 935 27.61 -6.93 22.83
N GLY A 936 26.52 -6.80 22.07
CA GLY A 936 25.63 -7.89 21.73
C GLY A 936 24.40 -7.45 20.93
N ASN A 937 23.60 -8.43 20.50
CA ASN A 937 22.34 -8.22 19.78
C ASN A 937 21.13 -8.90 20.47
N GLY A 938 21.30 -9.39 21.71
CA GLY A 938 20.31 -10.18 22.44
C GLY A 938 20.45 -11.70 22.26
N GLU A 939 21.10 -12.16 21.20
CA GLU A 939 21.38 -13.59 20.96
C GLU A 939 22.87 -13.92 21.15
N ILE A 940 23.74 -13.07 20.63
CA ILE A 940 25.19 -13.13 20.76
C ILE A 940 25.61 -12.01 21.71
N THR A 941 26.41 -12.38 22.71
CA THR A 941 26.96 -11.46 23.71
C THR A 941 28.47 -11.59 23.73
N PHE A 942 29.16 -10.48 23.44
CA PHE A 942 30.61 -10.36 23.56
C PHE A 942 31.02 -9.91 24.97
N ASN A 943 30.26 -8.98 25.55
CA ASN A 943 30.43 -8.50 26.92
C ASN A 943 29.06 -8.27 27.55
N ASN A 944 28.97 -8.37 28.87
CA ASN A 944 27.74 -8.26 29.66
C ASN A 944 27.30 -6.82 29.97
N VAL A 945 27.84 -5.83 29.24
CA VAL A 945 27.52 -4.41 29.45
C VAL A 945 27.95 -3.64 28.20
N SER A 946 27.14 -2.67 27.77
CA SER A 946 27.50 -1.79 26.65
C SER A 946 28.51 -0.73 27.08
N ARG A 947 29.33 -0.24 26.15
CA ARG A 947 30.49 0.61 26.47
C ARG A 947 30.75 1.61 25.35
N ALA A 948 31.27 2.77 25.71
CA ALA A 948 31.95 3.65 24.76
C ALA A 948 33.46 3.35 24.78
N LEU A 949 34.04 3.09 23.61
CA LEU A 949 35.45 2.76 23.45
C LEU A 949 36.17 3.80 22.61
N PHE A 950 37.39 4.12 23.03
CA PHE A 950 38.38 4.83 22.21
C PHE A 950 39.56 3.90 22.00
N VAL A 951 39.89 3.68 20.73
CA VAL A 951 40.88 2.71 20.31
C VAL A 951 41.96 3.43 19.53
N GLN A 952 43.21 3.23 19.95
CA GLN A 952 44.39 3.61 19.20
C GLN A 952 44.76 2.45 18.27
N LEU A 953 44.96 2.75 16.99
CA LEU A 953 45.41 1.84 15.94
C LEU A 953 46.84 2.23 15.55
N ASN A 954 47.79 1.32 15.74
CA ASN A 954 49.17 1.51 15.32
C ASN A 954 49.43 0.71 14.04
N HIS A 955 49.61 1.42 12.93
CA HIS A 955 49.86 0.83 11.61
C HIS A 955 51.31 0.35 11.40
N THR A 956 52.21 0.60 12.36
CA THR A 956 53.61 0.16 12.27
C THR A 956 53.76 -1.30 12.66
N ASP A 957 53.09 -1.70 13.74
CA ASP A 957 53.10 -3.06 14.28
C ASP A 957 51.74 -3.77 14.16
N ASN A 958 50.75 -3.11 13.55
CA ASN A 958 49.36 -3.55 13.41
C ASN A 958 48.75 -3.97 14.75
N THR A 959 48.87 -3.11 15.77
CA THR A 959 48.23 -3.31 17.07
C THR A 959 47.06 -2.34 17.27
N ALA A 960 45.99 -2.80 17.92
CA ALA A 960 44.89 -1.97 18.36
C ALA A 960 44.76 -2.05 19.88
N THR A 961 44.63 -0.91 20.55
CA THR A 961 44.60 -0.82 22.02
C THR A 961 43.52 0.14 22.49
N VAL A 962 42.73 -0.28 23.48
CA VAL A 962 41.75 0.60 24.13
C VAL A 962 42.49 1.61 25.01
N ILE A 963 42.33 2.89 24.70
CA ILE A 963 42.94 4.00 25.46
C ILE A 963 41.95 4.71 26.38
N ARG A 964 40.63 4.57 26.13
CA ARG A 964 39.58 5.01 27.04
C ARG A 964 38.37 4.08 26.92
N LYS A 965 37.77 3.75 28.07
CA LYS A 965 36.60 2.88 28.17
C LYS A 965 35.64 3.46 29.20
N ALA A 966 34.48 3.92 28.75
CA ALA A 966 33.38 4.30 29.62
C ALA A 966 32.31 3.21 29.57
N THR A 967 32.12 2.51 30.68
CA THR A 967 31.15 1.42 30.81
C THR A 967 29.77 1.99 31.16
N ALA A 968 28.70 1.40 30.61
CA ALA A 968 27.36 1.82 30.96
C ALA A 968 27.09 1.70 32.46
N PRO A 969 26.52 2.75 33.09
CA PRO A 969 26.14 2.68 34.49
C PRO A 969 25.01 1.66 34.68
N TYR A 970 24.82 1.19 35.91
CA TYR A 970 23.77 0.23 36.29
C TYR A 970 23.81 -1.12 35.53
N GLY A 971 24.89 -1.41 34.80
CA GLY A 971 24.98 -2.61 33.97
C GLY A 971 24.03 -2.58 32.77
N LEU A 972 23.75 -1.39 32.22
CA LEU A 972 22.86 -1.27 31.06
C LEU A 972 23.41 -2.00 29.82
N GLU A 973 22.51 -2.70 29.14
CA GLU A 973 22.76 -3.41 27.89
C GLU A 973 21.89 -2.80 26.79
N ALA A 974 22.52 -2.24 25.77
CA ALA A 974 21.89 -1.66 24.59
C ALA A 974 22.16 -2.56 23.39
N ASN A 975 21.24 -3.47 23.08
CA ASN A 975 21.38 -4.45 22.00
C ASN A 975 21.39 -3.83 20.58
N SER A 976 20.97 -2.56 20.45
CA SER A 976 21.01 -1.83 19.18
C SER A 976 21.08 -0.32 19.44
N GLN A 977 21.39 0.43 18.37
CA GLN A 977 21.39 1.89 18.37
C GLN A 977 22.44 2.47 19.34
N GLY A 978 22.32 3.77 19.65
CA GLY A 978 23.23 4.46 20.56
C GLY A 978 24.42 5.11 19.86
N ASN A 979 25.11 5.99 20.59
CA ASN A 979 26.22 6.78 20.06
C ASN A 979 27.18 7.25 21.15
N THR A 980 28.38 7.63 20.73
CA THR A 980 29.45 8.15 21.59
C THR A 980 29.92 9.52 21.08
N GLN A 981 29.64 10.57 21.85
CA GLN A 981 30.02 11.94 21.53
C GLN A 981 31.13 12.44 22.47
N LEU A 982 32.33 12.66 21.93
CA LEU A 982 33.39 13.38 22.63
C LEU A 982 33.12 14.89 22.55
N LEU A 983 33.14 15.56 23.71
CA LEU A 983 32.93 17.00 23.82
C LEU A 983 34.27 17.74 23.83
N ALA A 984 34.25 19.05 23.54
CA ALA A 984 35.46 19.87 23.41
C ALA A 984 36.32 19.99 24.70
N ASN A 985 35.74 19.66 25.85
CA ASN A 985 36.39 19.67 27.16
C ASN A 985 36.82 18.26 27.64
N ASP A 986 36.95 17.30 26.72
CA ASP A 986 37.23 15.88 26.98
C ASP A 986 36.17 15.11 27.79
N ASN A 987 35.05 15.77 28.13
CA ASN A 987 33.88 15.06 28.62
C ASN A 987 33.30 14.19 27.50
N LEU A 988 32.61 13.13 27.92
CA LEU A 988 32.01 12.17 27.00
C LEU A 988 30.51 12.11 27.25
N PHE A 989 29.71 12.30 26.21
CA PHE A 989 28.27 12.05 26.26
C PHE A 989 27.96 10.76 25.51
N VAL A 990 27.30 9.81 26.16
CA VAL A 990 26.95 8.51 25.59
C VAL A 990 25.45 8.32 25.65
N SER A 991 24.83 8.05 24.50
CA SER A 991 23.46 7.56 24.44
C SER A 991 23.46 6.04 24.40
N TRP A 992 22.71 5.44 25.31
CA TRP A 992 22.59 3.99 25.46
C TRP A 992 21.46 3.41 24.59
N GLY A 993 21.13 4.04 23.46
CA GLY A 993 20.26 3.49 22.40
C GLY A 993 19.00 2.79 22.92
N SER A 994 18.88 1.49 22.60
CA SER A 994 17.73 0.67 22.99
C SER A 994 17.52 0.51 24.50
N ALA A 995 18.47 0.91 25.35
CA ALA A 995 18.30 0.95 26.80
C ALA A 995 17.59 2.22 27.31
N GLY A 996 17.32 3.19 26.41
CA GLY A 996 16.52 4.37 26.72
C GLY A 996 17.16 5.31 27.74
N ALA A 997 18.48 5.46 27.71
CA ALA A 997 19.22 6.29 28.66
C ALA A 997 20.36 7.05 28.00
N PHE A 998 20.91 8.05 28.69
CA PHE A 998 22.15 8.71 28.30
C PHE A 998 22.98 9.13 29.52
N THR A 999 24.28 9.34 29.33
CA THR A 999 25.22 9.65 30.41
C THR A 999 26.31 10.59 29.94
N GLN A 1000 26.57 11.64 30.72
CA GLN A 1000 27.76 12.46 30.59
C GLN A 1000 28.82 11.98 31.59
N PHE A 1001 30.04 11.75 31.11
CA PHE A 1001 31.20 11.44 31.90
C PHE A 1001 32.23 12.57 31.82
N ASN A 1002 33.03 12.75 32.88
CA ASN A 1002 34.23 13.57 32.80
C ASN A 1002 35.38 12.83 32.08
N ALA A 1003 36.53 13.50 31.93
CA ALA A 1003 37.73 12.94 31.32
C ALA A 1003 38.21 11.62 32.00
N ASP A 1004 37.97 11.48 33.32
CA ASP A 1004 38.36 10.32 34.12
C ASP A 1004 37.31 9.18 34.11
N ASN A 1005 36.23 9.33 33.32
CA ASN A 1005 35.07 8.43 33.24
C ASN A 1005 34.20 8.36 34.51
N GLU A 1006 34.21 9.40 35.33
CA GLU A 1006 33.24 9.58 36.41
C GLU A 1006 31.94 10.19 35.85
N ILE A 1007 30.80 9.73 36.36
CA ILE A 1007 29.47 10.16 35.90
C ILE A 1007 29.18 11.56 36.41
N LEU A 1008 28.94 12.50 35.49
CA LEU A 1008 28.51 13.87 35.78
C LEU A 1008 26.99 14.03 35.67
N TYR A 1009 26.36 13.28 34.77
CA TYR A 1009 24.94 13.38 34.47
C TYR A 1009 24.43 12.04 33.94
N HIS A 1010 23.27 11.60 34.42
CA HIS A 1010 22.59 10.41 33.91
C HIS A 1010 21.08 10.59 33.96
N ALA A 1011 20.41 10.22 32.87
CA ALA A 1011 18.96 10.17 32.82
C ALA A 1011 18.46 9.01 31.95
N PHE A 1012 17.30 8.49 32.34
CA PHE A 1012 16.47 7.62 31.53
C PHE A 1012 15.39 8.44 30.82
N ILE A 1013 15.02 8.02 29.61
CA ILE A 1013 13.82 8.50 28.92
C ILE A 1013 12.67 7.63 29.41
N GLU A 1014 11.67 8.25 30.06
CA GLU A 1014 10.56 7.50 30.64
C GLU A 1014 9.71 6.83 29.54
N ASP A 1015 9.52 5.51 29.68
CA ASP A 1015 8.73 4.65 28.78
C ASP A 1015 9.09 4.73 27.28
N ALA A 1016 10.31 5.18 26.94
CA ALA A 1016 10.74 5.34 25.56
C ALA A 1016 12.24 5.13 25.37
N VAL A 1017 12.64 5.01 24.10
CA VAL A 1017 14.04 4.98 23.67
C VAL A 1017 14.30 6.08 22.65
N SER A 1018 15.55 6.44 22.44
CA SER A 1018 15.97 7.35 21.38
C SER A 1018 17.05 6.68 20.55
N TYR A 1019 16.97 6.79 19.23
CA TYR A 1019 17.93 6.14 18.32
C TYR A 1019 19.38 6.57 18.59
N ARG A 1020 19.58 7.89 18.75
CA ARG A 1020 20.80 8.51 19.26
C ARG A 1020 20.43 9.66 20.19
N GLY A 1021 21.40 10.16 20.93
CA GLY A 1021 21.27 11.34 21.78
C GLY A 1021 22.54 12.17 21.76
N PHE A 1022 22.39 13.49 21.82
CA PHE A 1022 23.50 14.42 21.70
C PHE A 1022 23.41 15.53 22.74
N LEU A 1023 24.58 16.10 23.06
CA LEU A 1023 24.72 17.28 23.89
C LEU A 1023 25.40 18.38 23.08
N ALA A 1024 24.77 19.55 22.98
CA ALA A 1024 25.32 20.67 22.22
C ALA A 1024 24.76 22.03 22.68
N ASN A 1025 25.47 23.10 22.37
CA ASN A 1025 24.92 24.46 22.47
C ASN A 1025 23.93 24.70 21.33
N TRP A 1026 22.88 25.47 21.60
CA TRP A 1026 21.92 25.89 20.59
C TRP A 1026 21.33 27.25 20.93
N THR A 1027 21.14 28.06 19.90
CA THR A 1027 20.42 29.32 19.97
C THR A 1027 19.20 29.19 19.07
N GLY A 1028 18.02 29.19 19.68
CA GLY A 1028 16.73 29.10 19.00
C GLY A 1028 16.01 30.44 19.05
N THR A 1029 15.56 30.90 17.89
CA THR A 1029 14.84 32.16 17.67
C THR A 1029 13.54 31.89 16.90
N PRO A 1030 12.60 31.13 17.50
CA PRO A 1030 11.43 30.60 16.79
C PRO A 1030 10.59 31.68 16.11
N SER A 1031 10.10 31.37 14.91
CA SER A 1031 9.17 32.23 14.14
C SER A 1031 7.75 32.23 14.70
N GLU A 1032 7.37 31.16 15.42
CA GLU A 1032 6.07 31.01 16.09
C GLU A 1032 5.86 32.14 17.11
N ALA A 1033 4.64 32.64 17.24
CA ALA A 1033 4.32 33.59 18.32
C ALA A 1033 4.32 32.88 19.69
N PRO A 1034 4.81 33.51 20.77
CA PRO A 1034 4.72 32.92 22.10
C PRO A 1034 3.26 32.71 22.52
N ALA A 1035 3.00 31.59 23.19
CA ALA A 1035 1.68 31.22 23.68
C ALA A 1035 1.43 31.82 25.07
N LEU A 1036 0.24 32.37 25.29
CA LEU A 1036 -0.20 32.94 26.57
C LEU A 1036 -1.58 32.40 26.94
N ALA A 1037 -1.71 31.88 28.16
CA ALA A 1037 -2.99 31.53 28.77
C ALA A 1037 -3.21 32.36 30.03
N ALA A 1038 -4.44 32.86 30.23
CA ALA A 1038 -4.83 33.68 31.36
C ALA A 1038 -6.03 33.06 32.08
N TYR A 1039 -5.86 32.75 33.37
CA TYR A 1039 -6.89 32.13 34.20
C TYR A 1039 -7.22 33.01 35.39
N VAL A 1040 -8.51 33.19 35.67
CA VAL A 1040 -8.97 33.91 36.86
C VAL A 1040 -9.52 32.89 37.84
N ASP A 1041 -9.00 32.91 39.07
CA ASP A 1041 -9.45 32.06 40.15
C ASP A 1041 -10.71 32.62 40.85
N SER A 1042 -11.26 31.85 41.78
CA SER A 1042 -12.45 32.22 42.56
C SER A 1042 -12.23 33.39 43.52
N ALA A 1043 -10.98 33.79 43.76
CA ALA A 1043 -10.59 34.93 44.58
C ALA A 1043 -10.32 36.21 43.76
N ASN A 1044 -10.61 36.21 42.45
CA ASN A 1044 -10.30 37.28 41.48
C ASN A 1044 -8.80 37.52 41.25
N THR A 1045 -7.98 36.51 41.52
CA THR A 1045 -6.57 36.52 41.14
C THR A 1045 -6.43 36.04 39.71
N THR A 1046 -5.70 36.78 38.89
CA THR A 1046 -5.38 36.35 37.52
C THR A 1046 -4.01 35.69 37.49
N ARG A 1047 -3.94 34.46 37.02
CA ARG A 1047 -2.69 33.75 36.76
C ARG A 1047 -2.44 33.66 35.25
N LEU A 1048 -1.31 34.17 34.82
CA LEU A 1048 -0.85 34.17 33.44
C LEU A 1048 0.22 33.08 33.28
N TYR A 1049 0.12 32.29 32.21
CA TYR A 1049 1.11 31.29 31.83
C TYR A 1049 1.60 31.60 30.43
N VAL A 1050 2.91 31.74 30.24
CA VAL A 1050 3.51 32.06 28.96
C VAL A 1050 4.63 31.07 28.62
N SER A 1051 4.67 30.62 27.37
CA SER A 1051 5.76 29.79 26.84
C SER A 1051 6.09 30.17 25.40
N TRP A 1052 7.31 29.88 24.97
CA TRP A 1052 7.75 30.12 23.60
C TRP A 1052 8.59 28.94 23.11
N ASN A 1053 7.98 28.10 22.27
CA ASN A 1053 8.54 26.80 21.88
C ASN A 1053 9.86 26.97 21.10
N GLY A 1054 10.98 26.61 21.72
CA GLY A 1054 12.32 26.68 21.12
C GLY A 1054 13.09 27.97 21.37
N ASP A 1055 12.49 28.98 22.01
CA ASP A 1055 13.23 30.19 22.32
C ASP A 1055 14.28 29.93 23.40
N THR A 1056 15.51 30.40 23.17
CA THR A 1056 16.61 30.36 24.15
C THR A 1056 17.03 31.75 24.63
N GLU A 1057 16.52 32.81 24.02
CA GLU A 1057 17.03 34.18 24.19
C GLU A 1057 16.26 34.96 25.27
N THR A 1058 14.97 34.66 25.49
CA THR A 1058 14.18 35.37 26.52
C THR A 1058 14.71 35.11 27.93
N LYS A 1059 14.99 36.18 28.67
CA LYS A 1059 15.35 36.11 30.10
C LYS A 1059 14.23 36.53 31.02
N VAL A 1060 13.41 37.49 30.59
CA VAL A 1060 12.33 38.06 31.40
C VAL A 1060 11.07 38.20 30.56
N TRP A 1061 9.93 37.89 31.16
CA TRP A 1061 8.61 38.18 30.62
C TRP A 1061 8.02 39.40 31.32
N ARG A 1062 7.60 40.41 30.56
CA ARG A 1062 6.83 41.56 31.06
C ARG A 1062 5.36 41.38 30.75
N PHE A 1063 4.48 41.53 31.73
CA PHE A 1063 3.05 41.29 31.59
C PHE A 1063 2.25 42.58 31.60
N TYR A 1064 1.20 42.61 30.77
CA TYR A 1064 0.36 43.78 30.57
C TYR A 1064 -1.11 43.39 30.49
N GLN A 1065 -1.96 44.30 30.95
CA GLN A 1065 -3.40 44.28 30.76
C GLN A 1065 -3.79 45.31 29.69
N VAL A 1066 -4.82 45.00 28.92
CA VAL A 1066 -5.48 45.89 27.96
C VAL A 1066 -6.96 45.98 28.27
N GLN A 1067 -7.45 47.19 28.51
CA GLN A 1067 -8.87 47.49 28.75
C GLN A 1067 -9.23 48.78 28.00
N GLU A 1068 -10.31 48.75 27.21
CA GLU A 1068 -10.79 49.91 26.41
C GLU A 1068 -9.72 50.59 25.51
N GLY A 1069 -8.65 49.87 25.16
CA GLY A 1069 -7.53 50.39 24.36
C GLY A 1069 -6.40 51.01 25.18
N GLU A 1070 -6.56 51.16 26.49
CA GLU A 1070 -5.49 51.52 27.40
C GLU A 1070 -4.69 50.28 27.84
N THR A 1071 -3.36 50.45 27.97
CA THR A 1071 -2.44 49.38 28.36
C THR A 1071 -1.87 49.69 29.74
N GLN A 1072 -1.97 48.73 30.66
CA GLN A 1072 -1.40 48.81 32.00
C GLN A 1072 -0.29 47.77 32.17
N TYR A 1073 0.85 48.18 32.68
CA TYR A 1073 1.93 47.28 33.08
C TYR A 1073 1.60 46.59 34.41
N LEU A 1074 1.70 45.26 34.46
CA LEU A 1074 1.35 44.46 35.63
C LEU A 1074 2.58 44.02 36.44
N GLY A 1075 3.72 43.82 35.77
CA GLY A 1075 4.95 43.33 36.39
C GLY A 1075 5.78 42.51 35.43
N GLU A 1076 6.87 41.94 35.94
CA GLU A 1076 7.77 41.08 35.18
C GLU A 1076 8.20 39.86 35.99
N GLN A 1077 8.53 38.78 35.28
CA GLN A 1077 8.96 37.50 35.84
C GLN A 1077 10.14 36.96 35.06
N SER A 1078 11.20 36.53 35.75
CA SER A 1078 12.33 35.85 35.11
C SER A 1078 11.89 34.49 34.54
N ARG A 1079 12.36 34.18 33.33
CA ARG A 1079 12.16 32.88 32.69
C ARG A 1079 13.16 31.87 33.25
N THR A 1080 12.67 30.89 33.98
CA THR A 1080 13.48 29.80 34.58
C THR A 1080 13.14 28.42 34.03
N SER A 1081 12.05 28.30 33.27
CA SER A 1081 11.54 27.05 32.69
C SER A 1081 10.88 27.29 31.33
N PHE A 1082 10.45 26.22 30.66
CA PHE A 1082 9.68 26.29 29.41
C PHE A 1082 8.47 27.23 29.52
N GLU A 1083 7.63 26.99 30.54
CA GLU A 1083 6.47 27.79 30.87
C GLU A 1083 6.77 28.65 32.10
N THR A 1084 6.52 29.96 31.97
CA THR A 1084 6.61 30.92 33.07
C THR A 1084 5.20 31.24 33.56
N SER A 1085 4.99 31.18 34.87
CA SER A 1085 3.73 31.62 35.50
C SER A 1085 3.90 32.95 36.22
N PHE A 1086 2.92 33.84 36.08
CA PHE A 1086 2.86 35.14 36.76
C PHE A 1086 1.51 35.32 37.44
N LEU A 1087 1.52 35.81 38.67
CA LEU A 1087 0.32 36.03 39.48
C LEU A 1087 0.05 37.53 39.56
N TRP A 1088 -1.18 37.93 39.26
CA TRP A 1088 -1.65 39.30 39.39
C TRP A 1088 -2.91 39.35 40.25
N GLU A 1089 -2.79 40.00 41.40
CA GLU A 1089 -3.91 40.26 42.31
C GLU A 1089 -4.64 41.53 41.86
N SER A 1090 -5.91 41.38 41.50
CA SER A 1090 -6.77 42.51 41.14
C SER A 1090 -7.80 42.74 42.24
N GLU A 1091 -8.07 44.01 42.58
CA GLU A 1091 -9.10 44.36 43.58
C GLU A 1091 -10.54 44.08 43.09
N TYR A 1092 -10.73 43.75 41.81
CA TYR A 1092 -12.02 43.57 41.15
C TYR A 1092 -11.98 42.43 40.13
N SER A 1093 -13.04 41.63 40.03
CA SER A 1093 -13.15 40.62 38.96
C SER A 1093 -12.99 41.27 37.58
N PRO A 1094 -12.00 40.89 36.76
CA PRO A 1094 -11.81 41.51 35.46
C PRO A 1094 -13.07 41.31 34.61
N ALA A 1095 -13.58 42.39 34.03
CA ALA A 1095 -14.73 42.34 33.13
C ALA A 1095 -14.41 41.43 31.92
N ASN A 1096 -15.45 40.86 31.29
CA ASN A 1096 -15.33 39.89 30.17
C ASN A 1096 -14.56 40.41 28.94
N ASP A 1097 -14.17 41.67 28.91
CA ASP A 1097 -13.47 42.36 27.82
C ASP A 1097 -11.97 42.62 28.11
N VAL A 1098 -11.48 42.32 29.32
CA VAL A 1098 -10.08 42.50 29.70
C VAL A 1098 -9.18 41.48 28.99
N LYS A 1099 -8.15 41.97 28.30
CA LYS A 1099 -7.13 41.13 27.64
C LYS A 1099 -5.77 41.28 28.30
N PHE A 1100 -4.95 40.25 28.18
CA PHE A 1100 -3.58 40.22 28.69
C PHE A 1100 -2.61 39.91 27.56
N TYR A 1101 -1.41 40.48 27.60
CA TYR A 1101 -0.31 40.07 26.75
C TYR A 1101 1.00 40.05 27.53
N ALA A 1102 2.00 39.37 27.01
CA ALA A 1102 3.36 39.37 27.53
C ALA A 1102 4.37 39.82 26.47
N GLU A 1103 5.45 40.46 26.91
CA GLU A 1103 6.63 40.80 26.10
C GLU A 1103 7.82 39.95 26.54
N ALA A 1104 8.48 39.32 25.58
CA ALA A 1104 9.73 38.62 25.76
C ALA A 1104 10.90 39.61 25.76
N ILE A 1105 11.70 39.62 26.81
CA ILE A 1105 12.84 40.53 26.98
C ILE A 1105 14.14 39.74 26.92
N GLY A 1106 15.04 40.14 26.03
CA GLY A 1106 16.37 39.56 25.85
C GLY A 1106 17.40 40.07 26.87
N ASP A 1107 18.63 39.54 26.78
CA ASP A 1107 19.74 39.88 27.68
C ASP A 1107 20.11 41.38 27.68
N ASN A 1108 19.89 42.09 26.58
CA ASN A 1108 20.20 43.52 26.46
C ASN A 1108 19.04 44.43 26.88
N GLY A 1109 17.94 43.87 27.39
CA GLY A 1109 16.74 44.60 27.80
C GLY A 1109 15.81 45.01 26.65
N ASP A 1110 16.09 44.54 25.44
CA ASP A 1110 15.30 44.73 24.23
C ASP A 1110 14.09 43.79 24.19
N VAL A 1111 12.99 44.28 23.60
CA VAL A 1111 11.78 43.48 23.38
C VAL A 1111 11.98 42.63 22.13
N LEU A 1112 12.04 41.31 22.30
CA LEU A 1112 12.21 40.35 21.22
C LEU A 1112 10.90 40.15 20.45
N VAL A 1113 9.81 39.90 21.18
CA VAL A 1113 8.47 39.66 20.62
C VAL A 1113 7.39 39.93 21.67
N LYS A 1114 6.14 40.05 21.21
CA LYS A 1114 4.95 40.22 22.03
C LYS A 1114 3.91 39.16 21.70
N THR A 1115 3.27 38.59 22.72
CA THR A 1115 2.18 37.62 22.54
C THR A 1115 0.97 38.29 21.89
N LEU A 1116 0.13 37.50 21.23
CA LEU A 1116 -1.23 37.95 20.92
C LEU A 1116 -1.99 38.21 22.24
N PRO A 1117 -2.88 39.23 22.31
CA PRO A 1117 -3.68 39.47 23.50
C PRO A 1117 -4.68 38.33 23.77
N SER A 1118 -4.61 37.71 24.95
CA SER A 1118 -5.52 36.65 25.40
C SER A 1118 -6.58 37.19 26.35
N LEU A 1119 -7.83 36.71 26.22
CA LEU A 1119 -8.88 36.96 27.22
C LEU A 1119 -8.63 36.10 28.46
N ALA A 1120 -9.00 36.63 29.63
CA ALA A 1120 -9.07 35.86 30.86
C ALA A 1120 -10.20 34.83 30.78
N THR A 1121 -9.91 33.56 31.08
CA THR A 1121 -10.92 32.50 31.19
C THR A 1121 -11.13 32.16 32.66
N SER A 1122 -12.39 32.04 33.10
CA SER A 1122 -12.71 31.60 34.47
C SER A 1122 -12.28 30.14 34.67
N PHE A 1123 -11.47 29.87 35.68
CA PHE A 1123 -11.04 28.53 36.03
C PHE A 1123 -11.57 28.14 37.40
N THR A 1124 -12.22 26.99 37.50
CA THR A 1124 -12.53 26.36 38.79
C THR A 1124 -11.47 25.30 39.02
N GLU A 1125 -10.56 25.52 39.98
CA GLU A 1125 -9.68 24.45 40.45
C GLU A 1125 -10.55 23.29 40.95
N ILE A 1126 -10.50 22.17 40.23
CA ILE A 1126 -10.93 20.88 40.79
C ILE A 1126 -9.80 20.49 41.74
N THR A 1127 -9.93 20.84 43.02
CA THR A 1127 -9.07 20.30 44.07
C THR A 1127 -9.18 18.77 44.04
N GLU A 1128 -8.02 18.12 44.00
CA GLU A 1128 -7.73 16.67 43.83
C GLU A 1128 -8.82 15.67 44.21
#